data_AF-A0A7S0EE01-F1
#
_entry.id   AF-A0A7S0EE01-F1
#
_cell.length_a   1.000
_cell.length_b   1.000
_cell.length_c   1.000
_cell.angle_alpha   90.00
_cell.angle_beta   90.00
_cell.angle_gamma   90.00
#
_symmetry.space_group_name_H-M   'P 1'
#
loop_
_entity.id
_entity.type
_entity.pdbx_description
1 polymer ?
#
loop_
_entity_poly.entity_id
_entity_poly.type
_entity_poly.pdbx_seq_one_letter_code
_entity_poly.pdbx_strand_id
1 'polypeptide(L)'
;MLRMKMQLFKCMLAFSVLAVGCCACTRPGTICFSQSPCTNNAVRLTPGICRNLHGAVSSCHRRSLAAKRYPRPLALRCSLKETREAPSLPQELQRLCSWLAESSSDKEAAIRLVQLGDSLEQGRDAMPEIKERVRVPGCISNVQVYVSSQVDELGSLRVSLGGDADARVARGLLALLVRGLSGLRAEEILGLRSEEIIQSANLKAFLPTGRNDGLRSMLTTFKSLIEQEREREQGQQQRQDISQPRPAPEAQQTWAWGGRSEEVAVLLSGGVDSSVALELIRRQGLKPRAFYLRIWLEDELAHLGECPWEEDWSYATSVAERLNVPIESISLQEEYWEQVVDYLIGEAKLGRTPNPDIMCNSRIKFGMFEKYVGQHFSRVASGHYAVSLHDDKEGGVSRLLMSPDKIKDQTYFLCNLRQEQLKHALFPIGGYTKEQVRELAREFDLPTQKRKDSQGICFLGKLKFEDFVGHHLGENPGPVVDFHTGRELGEHRGLWFYTIGQRKGLGSATRRVTHLGPWFVAGKDRDKNVLYVSNQYDTIDGPRRGFDIESINWISGEAPRDEEVRLRIKTRHGPGIHNGLLTLSPGRLSGRVSLEGRDSGLAPGQWAALYDGEECVGGGMIADSTFLTKAEEGEGEEGDLAVAFGEDR
;
A
#
# COMPACT_ATOMS: atom_id res chain seq x y z
N MET A 1 23.80 -19.16 47.21
CA MET A 1 24.38 -18.83 48.52
C MET A 1 25.90 -18.97 48.41
N LEU A 2 26.64 -17.88 48.61
CA LEU A 2 28.12 -17.72 48.69
C LEU A 2 28.95 -18.10 47.42
N ARG A 3 29.94 -17.34 46.93
CA ARG A 3 30.66 -16.09 47.32
C ARG A 3 31.47 -15.66 46.06
N MET A 4 31.44 -14.40 45.58
CA MET A 4 32.26 -13.23 45.99
C MET A 4 33.78 -13.52 45.94
N LYS A 5 34.68 -12.70 45.35
CA LYS A 5 34.87 -11.23 45.39
C LYS A 5 36.14 -10.90 44.54
N MET A 6 36.25 -9.76 43.84
CA MET A 6 37.06 -8.54 44.15
C MET A 6 37.19 -7.75 42.80
N GLN A 7 37.20 -6.42 42.65
CA GLN A 7 37.52 -5.32 43.56
C GLN A 7 37.11 -3.94 42.93
N LEU A 8 36.47 -3.07 43.75
CA LEU A 8 36.62 -1.60 44.01
C LEU A 8 36.91 -0.60 42.82
N PHE A 9 36.46 0.67 42.74
CA PHE A 9 35.65 1.62 43.54
C PHE A 9 35.28 2.87 42.67
N LYS A 10 34.42 3.73 43.23
CA LYS A 10 33.61 4.83 42.65
C LYS A 10 34.29 6.23 42.51
N CYS A 11 33.74 7.05 41.58
CA CYS A 11 33.29 8.49 41.65
C CYS A 11 34.20 9.56 42.33
N MET A 12 34.28 10.86 42.00
CA MET A 12 33.40 11.83 41.32
C MET A 12 34.11 13.23 41.23
N LEU A 13 33.64 14.13 40.33
CA LEU A 13 33.77 15.62 40.29
C LEU A 13 35.19 16.22 40.02
N ALA A 14 35.42 17.35 39.33
CA ALA A 14 34.58 18.41 38.75
C ALA A 14 35.43 19.41 37.91
N PHE A 15 34.78 20.07 36.94
CA PHE A 15 34.93 21.47 36.48
C PHE A 15 36.12 21.99 35.63
N SER A 16 35.70 22.70 34.54
CA SER A 16 36.32 23.85 33.83
C SER A 16 37.24 23.54 32.63
N VAL A 17 37.25 24.21 31.47
CA VAL A 17 36.55 25.38 30.86
C VAL A 17 37.07 25.48 29.39
N LEU A 18 36.23 25.90 28.42
CA LEU A 18 36.45 26.57 27.09
C LEU A 18 37.73 26.26 26.25
N ALA A 19 37.76 26.12 24.91
CA ALA A 19 37.02 26.81 23.85
C ALA A 19 37.38 26.25 22.44
N VAL A 20 36.41 26.34 21.52
CA VAL A 20 36.49 26.67 20.06
C VAL A 20 37.22 25.70 19.10
N GLY A 21 36.43 25.04 18.24
CA GLY A 21 36.87 24.42 16.98
C GLY A 21 36.14 25.05 15.79
N CYS A 22 36.91 25.56 14.82
CA CYS A 22 36.44 26.32 13.66
C CYS A 22 36.59 25.49 12.36
N CYS A 23 35.51 25.51 11.56
CA CYS A 23 35.42 25.50 10.09
C CYS A 23 36.20 24.51 9.19
N ALA A 24 35.38 23.76 8.42
CA ALA A 24 35.25 23.79 6.95
C ALA A 24 36.03 22.79 6.07
N CYS A 25 35.22 22.05 5.27
CA CYS A 25 35.34 21.74 3.82
C CYS A 25 36.61 21.00 3.33
N THR A 26 36.58 19.94 2.50
CA THR A 26 35.73 19.61 1.33
C THR A 26 36.04 18.17 0.85
N ARG A 27 35.12 17.59 0.06
CA ARG A 27 35.09 16.20 -0.47
C ARG A 27 36.14 15.85 -1.56
N PRO A 28 36.38 14.53 -1.83
CA PRO A 28 37.38 13.98 -2.76
C PRO A 28 36.81 13.35 -4.06
N GLY A 29 37.70 12.93 -5.00
CA GLY A 29 37.42 11.97 -6.09
C GLY A 29 38.13 12.28 -7.43
N THR A 30 39.40 11.95 -7.67
CA THR A 30 40.05 10.70 -8.17
C THR A 30 39.91 10.41 -9.69
N ILE A 31 41.05 10.35 -10.39
CA ILE A 31 41.25 9.88 -11.79
C ILE A 31 42.01 8.54 -11.76
N CYS A 32 41.64 7.62 -12.66
CA CYS A 32 42.20 6.26 -12.82
C CYS A 32 43.55 6.21 -13.57
N PHE A 33 44.32 5.18 -13.20
CA PHE A 33 45.59 4.69 -13.75
C PHE A 33 45.48 4.08 -15.16
N SER A 34 46.56 4.11 -15.95
CA SER A 34 47.31 2.89 -16.30
C SER A 34 48.59 3.18 -17.10
N GLN A 35 49.58 2.32 -16.89
CA GLN A 35 51.00 2.43 -17.22
C GLN A 35 51.36 1.96 -18.65
N SER A 36 52.50 2.45 -19.10
CA SER A 36 53.27 2.11 -20.32
C SER A 36 54.02 0.76 -20.22
N PRO A 37 54.75 0.35 -21.28
CA PRO A 37 56.21 0.25 -21.08
C PRO A 37 57.09 0.64 -22.29
N CYS A 38 58.31 1.06 -21.94
CA CYS A 38 59.46 1.48 -22.77
C CYS A 38 60.13 0.29 -23.51
N THR A 39 61.02 0.39 -24.50
CA THR A 39 62.08 1.36 -24.87
C THR A 39 62.43 1.25 -26.36
N ASN A 40 62.83 2.35 -27.02
CA ASN A 40 63.97 2.35 -27.97
C ASN A 40 64.51 3.79 -28.22
N ASN A 41 65.82 3.87 -28.41
CA ASN A 41 66.71 5.03 -28.25
C ASN A 41 66.60 6.14 -29.32
N ALA A 42 66.74 7.42 -28.92
CA ALA A 42 67.39 8.48 -29.73
C ALA A 42 67.54 9.84 -28.99
N VAL A 43 68.78 10.35 -29.00
CA VAL A 43 69.22 11.75 -29.24
C VAL A 43 68.49 12.93 -28.57
N ARG A 44 69.23 13.57 -27.64
CA ARG A 44 69.33 14.99 -27.21
C ARG A 44 68.09 15.90 -27.31
N LEU A 45 67.83 16.64 -26.21
CA LEU A 45 67.95 18.12 -26.16
C LEU A 45 67.87 18.64 -24.71
N THR A 46 68.66 19.68 -24.45
CA THR A 46 68.95 20.35 -23.17
C THR A 46 67.94 21.46 -22.79
N PRO A 47 68.00 21.99 -21.55
CA PRO A 47 66.92 22.74 -20.91
C PRO A 47 67.11 24.27 -20.86
N GLY A 48 66.00 24.99 -20.60
CA GLY A 48 65.97 26.16 -19.72
C GLY A 48 65.95 27.56 -20.34
N ILE A 49 65.29 28.45 -19.57
CA ILE A 49 65.48 29.91 -19.39
C ILE A 49 64.36 30.84 -19.92
N CYS A 50 63.86 31.61 -18.96
CA CYS A 50 62.92 32.73 -19.03
C CYS A 50 63.49 33.99 -19.72
N ARG A 51 62.55 34.81 -20.25
CA ARG A 51 62.64 36.27 -20.52
C ARG A 51 63.59 36.72 -21.65
N ASN A 52 63.07 37.37 -22.69
CA ASN A 52 62.88 38.84 -22.72
C ASN A 52 62.48 39.40 -24.11
N LEU A 53 61.92 40.61 -24.00
CA LEU A 53 61.60 41.64 -24.98
C LEU A 53 62.65 41.97 -26.07
N HIS A 54 62.08 42.38 -27.22
CA HIS A 54 62.45 43.46 -28.17
C HIS A 54 63.71 43.41 -29.07
N GLY A 55 63.48 43.68 -30.37
CA GLY A 55 64.27 44.67 -31.13
C GLY A 55 64.35 44.51 -32.66
N ALA A 56 63.69 45.39 -33.42
CA ALA A 56 64.09 45.98 -34.72
C ALA A 56 63.05 47.08 -35.08
N VAL A 57 63.22 48.37 -34.71
CA VAL A 57 64.03 49.47 -35.28
C VAL A 57 63.48 50.02 -36.62
N SER A 58 62.79 51.18 -36.58
CA SER A 58 63.23 52.48 -37.16
C SER A 58 62.08 53.48 -37.43
N SER A 59 62.29 54.72 -36.96
CA SER A 59 61.69 56.05 -37.23
C SER A 59 60.81 56.29 -38.48
N CYS A 60 59.78 57.16 -38.41
CA CYS A 60 59.84 58.64 -38.54
C CYS A 60 58.48 59.31 -38.88
N HIS A 61 58.26 60.52 -38.30
CA HIS A 61 57.48 61.68 -38.80
C HIS A 61 55.95 61.84 -38.55
N ARG A 62 55.68 62.73 -37.57
CA ARG A 62 54.98 64.03 -37.64
C ARG A 62 53.45 64.12 -37.91
N ARG A 63 52.87 64.93 -36.99
CA ARG A 63 51.82 65.98 -37.13
C ARG A 63 50.35 65.58 -36.88
N SER A 64 49.89 66.03 -35.70
CA SER A 64 48.86 67.07 -35.50
C SER A 64 47.48 66.87 -36.14
N LEU A 65 46.45 66.73 -35.28
CA LEU A 65 45.17 67.48 -35.19
C LEU A 65 44.25 66.67 -34.24
N ALA A 66 44.04 67.07 -32.98
CA ALA A 66 43.15 68.11 -32.47
C ALA A 66 41.64 67.85 -32.71
N ALA A 67 40.91 67.69 -31.59
CA ALA A 67 39.60 68.29 -31.25
C ALA A 67 38.68 67.27 -30.52
N LYS A 68 38.60 67.32 -29.18
CA LYS A 68 37.67 68.15 -28.36
C LYS A 68 36.23 67.62 -28.34
N ARG A 69 35.77 67.17 -27.16
CA ARG A 69 34.62 67.77 -26.43
C ARG A 69 34.51 67.23 -24.99
N TYR A 70 33.88 68.07 -24.17
CA TYR A 70 34.11 68.33 -22.74
C TYR A 70 33.45 67.38 -21.71
N PRO A 71 33.84 67.46 -20.42
CA PRO A 71 33.43 66.58 -19.31
C PRO A 71 32.26 67.14 -18.49
N ARG A 72 31.61 66.30 -17.66
CA ARG A 72 30.80 66.67 -16.49
C ARG A 72 30.65 65.46 -15.52
N PRO A 73 30.37 65.69 -14.22
CA PRO A 73 31.35 65.43 -13.16
C PRO A 73 31.03 64.20 -12.30
N LEU A 74 32.06 63.72 -11.59
CA LEU A 74 31.91 62.82 -10.45
C LEU A 74 31.01 63.46 -9.38
N ALA A 75 29.91 62.78 -9.05
CA ALA A 75 29.24 62.92 -7.77
C ALA A 75 29.51 61.65 -6.96
N LEU A 76 30.33 61.77 -5.92
CA LEU A 76 30.43 60.79 -4.85
C LEU A 76 29.05 60.63 -4.20
N ARG A 77 28.50 59.42 -4.22
CA ARG A 77 27.48 58.99 -3.24
C ARG A 77 28.05 57.84 -2.42
N CYS A 78 28.37 58.18 -1.18
CA CYS A 78 28.62 57.24 -0.11
C CYS A 78 27.29 56.73 0.44
N SER A 79 27.28 55.46 0.83
CA SER A 79 26.41 54.81 1.83
C SER A 79 24.90 54.77 1.60
N LEU A 80 24.41 53.58 1.23
CA LEU A 80 23.68 52.66 2.11
C LEU A 80 23.28 51.46 1.25
N LYS A 81 24.07 50.38 1.30
CA LYS A 81 23.55 49.07 0.91
C LYS A 81 22.66 48.64 2.06
N GLU A 82 21.35 48.84 1.92
CA GLU A 82 20.39 48.08 2.69
C GLU A 82 20.61 46.59 2.36
N THR A 83 21.33 45.90 3.24
CA THR A 83 21.18 44.47 3.39
C THR A 83 19.74 44.23 3.81
N ARG A 84 18.86 43.86 2.88
CA ARG A 84 17.61 43.22 3.26
C ARG A 84 17.99 41.91 3.94
N GLU A 85 17.96 41.92 5.27
CA GLU A 85 17.96 40.70 6.08
C GLU A 85 16.87 39.77 5.51
N ALA A 86 17.19 38.50 5.31
CA ALA A 86 16.19 37.50 4.97
C ALA A 86 15.11 37.54 6.05
N PRO A 87 13.80 37.49 5.72
CA PRO A 87 12.77 37.46 6.74
C PRO A 87 13.05 36.26 7.66
N SER A 88 13.34 36.55 8.93
CA SER A 88 13.56 35.51 9.93
C SER A 88 12.27 34.72 10.08
N LEU A 89 12.38 33.40 10.20
CA LEU A 89 11.21 32.58 10.54
C LEU A 89 10.56 33.15 11.82
N PRO A 90 9.22 33.09 11.94
CA PRO A 90 8.53 33.50 13.15
C PRO A 90 9.16 32.85 14.38
N GLN A 91 9.24 33.59 15.49
CA GLN A 91 10.03 33.23 16.66
C GLN A 91 9.76 31.80 17.16
N GLU A 92 8.49 31.40 17.23
CA GLU A 92 8.12 30.07 17.71
C GLU A 92 8.45 28.97 16.68
N LEU A 93 8.22 29.21 15.39
CA LEU A 93 8.63 28.29 14.33
C LEU A 93 10.16 28.12 14.30
N GLN A 94 10.91 29.21 14.45
CA GLN A 94 12.37 29.16 14.54
C GLN A 94 12.84 28.34 15.74
N ARG A 95 12.20 28.50 16.91
CA ARG A 95 12.49 27.71 18.11
C ARG A 95 12.25 26.22 17.90
N LEU A 96 11.12 25.85 17.30
CA LEU A 96 10.79 24.44 17.01
C LEU A 96 11.75 23.84 15.98
N CYS A 97 12.11 24.58 14.94
CA CYS A 97 13.09 24.17 13.95
C CYS A 97 14.47 23.92 14.58
N SER A 98 14.96 24.86 15.41
CA SER A 98 16.23 24.69 16.13
C SER A 98 16.19 23.48 17.07
N TRP A 99 15.09 23.27 17.79
CA TRP A 99 14.91 22.11 18.68
C TRP A 99 14.96 20.77 17.94
N LEU A 100 14.43 20.70 16.71
CA LEU A 100 14.58 19.50 15.86
C LEU A 100 16.01 19.34 15.34
N ALA A 101 16.64 20.45 14.91
CA ALA A 101 17.98 20.45 14.32
C ALA A 101 19.09 20.11 15.34
N GLU A 102 18.91 20.42 16.63
CA GLU A 102 19.85 20.13 17.72
C GLU A 102 19.86 18.65 18.18
N SER A 103 19.21 17.75 17.45
CA SER A 103 19.17 16.33 17.77
C SER A 103 20.54 15.66 17.59
N SER A 104 20.89 14.70 18.46
CA SER A 104 22.18 14.01 18.42
C SER A 104 22.30 12.97 17.29
N SER A 105 21.17 12.56 16.71
CA SER A 105 21.10 11.65 15.55
C SER A 105 19.81 11.85 14.76
N ASP A 106 19.80 11.40 13.49
CA ASP A 106 18.62 11.39 12.61
C ASP A 106 17.43 10.63 13.22
N LYS A 107 17.73 9.55 13.96
CA LYS A 107 16.72 8.75 14.67
C LYS A 107 16.06 9.56 15.80
N GLU A 108 16.84 10.33 16.54
CA GLU A 108 16.32 11.20 17.59
C GLU A 108 15.46 12.34 17.02
N ALA A 109 15.89 12.93 15.90
CA ALA A 109 15.11 13.96 15.20
C ALA A 109 13.74 13.45 14.74
N ALA A 110 13.69 12.22 14.19
CA ALA A 110 12.44 11.58 13.80
C ALA A 110 11.53 11.30 15.00
N ILE A 111 12.07 10.84 16.13
CA ILE A 111 11.30 10.60 17.36
C ILE A 111 10.73 11.91 17.92
N ARG A 112 11.54 12.98 17.96
CA ARG A 112 11.11 14.32 18.41
C ARG A 112 9.99 14.88 17.54
N LEU A 113 10.09 14.71 16.23
CA LEU A 113 9.05 15.12 15.28
C LEU A 113 7.73 14.36 15.53
N VAL A 114 7.81 13.06 15.78
CA VAL A 114 6.63 12.24 16.11
C VAL A 114 6.00 12.67 17.44
N GLN A 115 6.82 12.92 18.47
CA GLN A 115 6.36 13.41 19.78
C GLN A 115 5.67 14.79 19.66
N LEU A 116 6.18 15.65 18.78
CA LEU A 116 5.53 16.92 18.47
C LEU A 116 4.13 16.69 17.89
N GLY A 117 3.96 15.69 17.02
CA GLY A 117 2.68 15.27 16.46
C GLY A 117 1.71 14.69 17.49
N ASP A 118 2.21 13.87 18.44
CA ASP A 118 1.39 13.29 19.52
C ASP A 118 0.80 14.37 20.45
N SER A 119 1.46 15.52 20.54
CA SER A 119 1.03 16.68 21.33
C SER A 119 0.05 17.62 20.61
N LEU A 120 -0.29 17.33 19.35
CA LEU A 120 -1.36 18.02 18.62
C LEU A 120 -2.70 17.50 19.19
N GLU A 121 -3.46 18.38 19.85
CA GLU A 121 -4.74 18.04 20.49
C GLU A 121 -5.63 17.24 19.52
N GLN A 122 -6.07 16.05 19.96
CA GLN A 122 -7.03 15.25 19.20
C GLN A 122 -8.33 16.04 19.10
N GLY A 123 -8.68 16.50 17.91
CA GLY A 123 -9.86 17.31 17.64
C GLY A 123 -11.17 16.54 17.80
N ARG A 124 -11.54 16.19 19.03
CA ARG A 124 -12.91 15.83 19.42
C ARG A 124 -13.51 16.69 20.52
N ASP A 125 -12.74 17.27 21.46
CA ASP A 125 -13.35 17.88 22.66
C ASP A 125 -13.00 19.35 22.97
N ALA A 126 -12.24 20.07 22.13
CA ALA A 126 -11.93 21.48 22.38
C ALA A 126 -11.71 22.33 21.12
N MET A 127 -12.71 22.50 20.26
CA MET A 127 -12.74 23.63 19.32
C MET A 127 -14.14 23.80 18.70
N PRO A 128 -14.53 25.01 18.23
CA PRO A 128 -15.85 25.28 17.66
C PRO A 128 -16.18 24.36 16.49
N GLU A 129 -17.46 24.21 16.13
CA GLU A 129 -17.93 23.52 14.91
C GLU A 129 -17.31 24.12 13.63
N ILE A 130 -16.07 23.77 13.31
CA ILE A 130 -15.41 24.18 12.07
C ILE A 130 -15.89 23.24 10.97
N LYS A 131 -16.72 23.76 10.07
CA LYS A 131 -17.50 23.01 9.06
C LYS A 131 -16.69 22.45 7.88
N GLU A 132 -15.44 22.86 7.65
CA GLU A 132 -14.70 22.43 6.45
C GLU A 132 -13.24 22.09 6.78
N ARG A 133 -12.94 20.79 6.87
CA ARG A 133 -11.56 20.26 6.81
C ARG A 133 -11.22 20.01 5.34
N VAL A 134 -10.09 20.52 4.87
CA VAL A 134 -9.64 20.38 3.49
C VAL A 134 -8.49 19.37 3.42
N ARG A 135 -8.61 18.41 2.52
CA ARG A 135 -7.54 17.42 2.26
C ARG A 135 -6.37 18.09 1.55
N VAL A 136 -5.16 17.82 2.01
CA VAL A 136 -3.92 18.33 1.40
C VAL A 136 -3.53 17.46 0.21
N PRO A 137 -3.49 18.00 -1.03
CA PRO A 137 -3.11 17.23 -2.20
C PRO A 137 -1.59 16.98 -2.26
N GLY A 138 -1.19 15.84 -2.82
CA GLY A 138 0.23 15.51 -3.04
C GLY A 138 1.00 15.07 -1.80
N CYS A 139 0.36 14.98 -0.63
CA CYS A 139 0.93 14.29 0.52
C CYS A 139 0.85 12.77 0.32
N ILE A 140 1.92 12.06 0.69
CA ILE A 140 1.91 10.59 0.80
C ILE A 140 0.86 10.15 1.84
N SER A 141 0.75 10.90 2.92
CA SER A 141 -0.18 10.67 4.04
C SER A 141 -1.52 11.40 3.80
N ASN A 142 -2.64 10.86 4.28
CA ASN A 142 -3.91 11.58 4.32
C ASN A 142 -3.83 12.68 5.38
N VAL A 143 -3.60 13.91 4.93
CA VAL A 143 -3.56 15.09 5.80
C VAL A 143 -4.80 15.93 5.55
N GLN A 144 -5.51 16.28 6.62
CA GLN A 144 -6.62 17.21 6.60
C GLN A 144 -6.25 18.45 7.40
N VAL A 145 -6.48 19.62 6.84
CA VAL A 145 -6.17 20.90 7.49
C VAL A 145 -7.37 21.82 7.48
N TYR A 146 -7.42 22.74 8.42
CA TYR A 146 -8.38 23.83 8.43
C TYR A 146 -7.71 25.11 8.92
N VAL A 147 -8.32 26.23 8.56
CA VAL A 147 -7.93 27.56 9.01
C VAL A 147 -9.17 28.20 9.60
N SER A 148 -9.01 28.81 10.77
CA SER A 148 -9.98 29.75 11.32
C SER A 148 -9.32 31.11 11.43
N SER A 149 -10.10 32.18 11.29
CA SER A 149 -9.59 33.54 11.27
C SER A 149 -10.33 34.43 12.26
N GLN A 150 -9.63 35.41 12.82
CA GLN A 150 -10.18 36.44 13.68
C GLN A 150 -9.52 37.78 13.33
N VAL A 151 -10.33 38.83 13.20
CA VAL A 151 -9.82 40.19 12.97
C VAL A 151 -9.47 40.80 14.32
N ASP A 152 -8.23 41.25 14.48
CA ASP A 152 -7.82 41.95 15.71
C ASP A 152 -8.34 43.40 15.75
N GLU A 153 -8.22 44.06 16.91
CA GLU A 153 -8.69 45.44 17.13
C GLU A 153 -8.06 46.46 16.15
N LEU A 154 -6.96 46.09 15.48
CA LEU A 154 -6.25 46.90 14.50
C LEU A 154 -6.66 46.59 13.04
N GLY A 155 -7.67 45.74 12.85
CA GLY A 155 -8.17 45.34 11.53
C GLY A 155 -7.28 44.31 10.81
N SER A 156 -6.33 43.69 11.50
CA SER A 156 -5.43 42.68 10.92
C SER A 156 -6.03 41.28 11.07
N LEU A 157 -6.04 40.50 9.99
CA LEU A 157 -6.52 39.11 10.01
C LEU A 157 -5.49 38.20 10.67
N ARG A 158 -5.81 37.67 11.85
CA ARG A 158 -5.02 36.62 12.52
C ARG A 158 -5.64 35.26 12.26
N VAL A 159 -4.80 34.25 12.07
CA VAL A 159 -5.28 32.92 11.72
C VAL A 159 -4.84 31.87 12.73
N SER A 160 -5.74 30.95 13.04
CA SER A 160 -5.46 29.73 13.80
C SER A 160 -5.53 28.55 12.84
N LEU A 161 -4.44 27.79 12.78
CA LEU A 161 -4.30 26.63 11.92
C LEU A 161 -4.63 25.38 12.72
N GLY A 162 -5.17 24.36 12.06
CA GLY A 162 -5.30 23.05 12.65
C GLY A 162 -5.42 21.96 11.60
N GLY A 163 -5.50 20.72 12.05
CA GLY A 163 -5.61 19.58 11.17
C GLY A 163 -5.30 18.26 11.86
N ASP A 164 -5.36 17.18 11.09
CA ASP A 164 -4.95 15.84 11.49
C ASP A 164 -4.30 15.10 10.32
N ALA A 165 -3.54 14.05 10.63
CA ALA A 165 -2.91 13.21 9.63
C ALA A 165 -2.87 11.74 10.07
N ASP A 166 -3.05 10.83 9.13
CA ASP A 166 -3.00 9.37 9.34
C ASP A 166 -1.61 8.90 9.79
N ALA A 167 -0.54 9.38 9.15
CA ALA A 167 0.82 9.00 9.49
C ALA A 167 1.44 9.88 10.58
N ARG A 168 2.08 9.26 11.59
CA ARG A 168 2.70 9.97 12.73
C ARG A 168 3.75 11.02 12.34
N VAL A 169 4.54 10.74 11.30
CA VAL A 169 5.55 11.70 10.80
C VAL A 169 4.88 12.88 10.11
N ALA A 170 3.82 12.64 9.32
CA ALA A 170 3.05 13.71 8.70
C ALA A 170 2.33 14.57 9.75
N ARG A 171 1.79 13.93 10.80
CA ARG A 171 1.21 14.62 11.96
C ARG A 171 2.25 15.46 12.71
N GLY A 172 3.49 14.99 12.81
CA GLY A 172 4.62 15.76 13.34
C GLY A 172 4.95 17.00 12.52
N LEU A 173 5.01 16.88 11.18
CA LEU A 173 5.22 18.01 10.27
C LEU A 173 4.05 19.01 10.32
N LEU A 174 2.83 18.50 10.41
CA LEU A 174 1.63 19.31 10.60
C LEU A 174 1.69 20.07 11.92
N ALA A 175 2.05 19.41 13.02
CA ALA A 175 2.19 20.04 14.32
C ALA A 175 3.28 21.12 14.36
N LEU A 176 4.38 20.93 13.62
CA LEU A 176 5.42 21.95 13.43
C LEU A 176 4.84 23.23 12.81
N LEU A 177 4.03 23.10 11.75
CA LEU A 177 3.37 24.25 11.10
C LEU A 177 2.29 24.85 11.98
N VAL A 178 1.39 24.03 12.54
CA VAL A 178 0.26 24.50 13.36
C VAL A 178 0.75 25.27 14.58
N ARG A 179 1.73 24.75 15.31
CA ARG A 179 2.28 25.43 16.50
C ARG A 179 3.15 26.62 16.16
N GLY A 180 3.91 26.54 15.07
CA GLY A 180 4.81 27.61 14.66
C GLY A 180 4.11 28.82 14.04
N LEU A 181 2.90 28.65 13.50
CA LEU A 181 2.23 29.66 12.67
C LEU A 181 0.87 30.13 13.18
N SER A 182 0.20 29.39 14.08
CA SER A 182 -1.08 29.83 14.64
C SER A 182 -0.93 31.11 15.45
N GLY A 183 -1.88 32.04 15.29
CA GLY A 183 -1.91 33.35 15.94
C GLY A 183 -1.18 34.47 15.20
N LEU A 184 -0.44 34.16 14.14
CA LEU A 184 0.23 35.14 13.29
C LEU A 184 -0.74 35.85 12.36
N ARG A 185 -0.33 37.01 11.81
CA ARG A 185 -1.09 37.71 10.78
C ARG A 185 -1.02 36.93 9.47
N ALA A 186 -2.09 36.99 8.69
CA ALA A 186 -2.18 36.33 7.40
C ALA A 186 -0.99 36.69 6.48
N GLU A 187 -0.57 37.96 6.45
CA GLU A 187 0.56 38.42 5.61
C GLU A 187 1.90 37.77 6.01
N GLU A 188 2.09 37.50 7.29
CA GLU A 188 3.32 36.89 7.81
C GLU A 188 3.45 35.44 7.31
N ILE A 189 2.35 34.69 7.30
CA ILE A 189 2.33 33.29 6.85
C ILE A 189 2.43 33.20 5.32
N LEU A 190 1.71 34.07 4.60
CA LEU A 190 1.74 34.10 3.13
C LEU A 190 3.15 34.38 2.57
N GLY A 191 3.98 35.12 3.31
CA GLY A 191 5.37 35.41 2.96
C GLY A 191 6.38 34.25 3.15
N LEU A 192 6.03 33.19 3.89
CA LEU A 192 7.00 32.15 4.27
C LEU A 192 7.36 31.21 3.13
N ARG A 193 8.62 30.79 3.05
CA ARG A 193 9.04 29.79 2.07
C ARG A 193 9.26 28.44 2.75
N SER A 194 8.70 27.38 2.19
CA SER A 194 8.87 26.01 2.71
C SER A 194 10.34 25.60 2.84
N GLU A 195 11.18 26.06 1.92
CA GLU A 195 12.61 25.79 1.87
C GLU A 195 13.34 26.30 3.11
N GLU A 196 12.91 27.43 3.67
CA GLU A 196 13.48 28.01 4.89
C GLU A 196 13.17 27.13 6.09
N ILE A 197 11.95 26.60 6.18
CA ILE A 197 11.53 25.68 7.25
C ILE A 197 12.29 24.36 7.14
N ILE A 198 12.36 23.78 5.94
CA ILE A 198 13.06 22.51 5.67
C ILE A 198 14.55 22.62 6.00
N GLN A 199 15.19 23.74 5.67
CA GLN A 199 16.59 23.98 5.99
C GLN A 199 16.80 24.20 7.49
N SER A 200 16.00 25.06 8.11
CA SER A 200 16.14 25.38 9.54
C SER A 200 15.89 24.20 10.46
N ALA A 201 14.97 23.29 10.11
CA ALA A 201 14.71 22.06 10.87
C ALA A 201 15.58 20.86 10.44
N ASN A 202 16.50 21.05 9.48
CA ASN A 202 17.36 20.01 8.91
C ASN A 202 16.59 18.75 8.42
N LEU A 203 15.37 18.93 7.91
CA LEU A 203 14.47 17.82 7.58
C LEU A 203 15.01 16.89 6.49
N LYS A 204 15.82 17.43 5.56
CA LYS A 204 16.44 16.65 4.48
C LYS A 204 17.45 15.61 4.97
N ALA A 205 17.97 15.75 6.19
CA ALA A 205 18.92 14.78 6.74
C ALA A 205 18.24 13.43 7.07
N PHE A 206 17.00 13.47 7.55
CA PHE A 206 16.32 12.29 8.10
C PHE A 206 14.95 11.97 7.48
N LEU A 207 14.44 12.81 6.56
CA LEU A 207 13.20 12.55 5.82
C LEU A 207 13.48 12.32 4.32
N PRO A 208 12.89 11.27 3.70
CA PRO A 208 12.91 11.07 2.26
C PRO A 208 12.31 12.25 1.49
N THR A 209 12.69 12.42 0.22
CA THR A 209 12.27 13.54 -0.64
C THR A 209 10.74 13.70 -0.68
N GLY A 210 9.99 12.61 -0.84
CA GLY A 210 8.52 12.66 -0.90
C GLY A 210 7.83 13.11 0.39
N ARG A 211 8.47 12.98 1.56
CA ARG A 211 7.94 13.52 2.83
C ARG A 211 8.24 15.01 3.00
N ASN A 212 9.34 15.50 2.43
CA ASN A 212 9.61 16.94 2.36
C ASN A 212 8.59 17.65 1.45
N ASP A 213 8.14 16.98 0.39
CA ASP A 213 7.05 17.47 -0.45
C ASP A 213 5.72 17.56 0.32
N GLY A 214 5.49 16.66 1.28
CA GLY A 214 4.35 16.74 2.19
C GLY A 214 4.26 18.04 3.00
N LEU A 215 5.38 18.53 3.57
CA LEU A 215 5.40 19.82 4.28
C LEU A 215 5.14 21.00 3.34
N ARG A 216 5.65 20.94 2.11
CA ARG A 216 5.36 21.96 1.08
C ARG A 216 3.87 22.00 0.75
N SER A 217 3.27 20.84 0.48
CA SER A 217 1.84 20.74 0.19
C SER A 217 0.98 21.25 1.33
N MET A 218 1.33 20.93 2.58
CA MET A 218 0.64 21.43 3.77
C MET A 218 0.70 22.96 3.84
N LEU A 219 1.89 23.56 3.74
CA LEU A 219 2.06 25.02 3.79
C LEU A 219 1.32 25.71 2.65
N THR A 220 1.40 25.20 1.42
CA THR A 220 0.67 25.74 0.26
C THR A 220 -0.84 25.68 0.47
N THR A 221 -1.35 24.58 1.01
CA THR A 221 -2.78 24.43 1.29
C THR A 221 -3.23 25.41 2.37
N PHE A 222 -2.47 25.56 3.46
CA PHE A 222 -2.75 26.58 4.47
C PHE A 222 -2.78 28.00 3.87
N LYS A 223 -1.82 28.35 3.02
CA LYS A 223 -1.80 29.65 2.35
C LYS A 223 -3.05 29.89 1.50
N SER A 224 -3.47 28.89 0.72
CA SER A 224 -4.69 28.99 -0.09
C SER A 224 -5.94 29.18 0.78
N LEU A 225 -6.06 28.48 1.91
CA LEU A 225 -7.17 28.68 2.85
C LEU A 225 -7.14 30.06 3.51
N ILE A 226 -5.95 30.57 3.85
CA ILE A 226 -5.79 31.93 4.38
C ILE A 226 -6.22 32.98 3.34
N GLU A 227 -5.89 32.80 2.06
CA GLU A 227 -6.34 33.69 0.99
C GLU A 227 -7.87 33.68 0.85
N GLN A 228 -8.51 32.51 0.91
CA GLN A 228 -9.97 32.40 0.89
C GLN A 228 -10.62 33.12 2.07
N GLU A 229 -10.04 33.02 3.27
CA GLU A 229 -10.54 33.75 4.45
C GLU A 229 -10.40 35.27 4.29
N ARG A 230 -9.30 35.76 3.69
CA ARG A 230 -9.14 37.19 3.37
C ARG A 230 -10.20 37.69 2.39
N GLU A 231 -10.51 36.90 1.37
CA GLU A 231 -11.56 37.23 0.39
C GLU A 231 -12.95 37.20 1.01
N ARG A 232 -13.23 36.23 1.91
CA ARG A 232 -14.48 36.15 2.67
C ARG A 232 -14.70 37.39 3.53
N GLU A 233 -13.68 37.84 4.26
CA GLU A 233 -13.77 39.05 5.10
C GLU A 233 -13.97 40.33 4.26
N GLN A 234 -13.25 40.46 3.15
CA GLN A 234 -13.44 41.58 2.21
C GLN A 234 -14.83 41.56 1.56
N GLY A 235 -15.36 40.37 1.28
CA GLY A 235 -16.71 40.17 0.75
C GLY A 235 -17.83 40.37 1.78
N GLN A 236 -17.59 40.10 3.06
CA GLN A 236 -18.53 40.34 4.16
C GLN A 236 -18.68 41.83 4.47
N GLN A 237 -17.64 42.64 4.32
CA GLN A 237 -17.73 44.11 4.39
C GLN A 237 -18.63 44.73 3.30
N GLN A 238 -18.89 44.02 2.19
CA GLN A 238 -19.85 44.45 1.15
C GLN A 238 -21.24 43.81 1.26
N ARG A 239 -21.46 42.85 2.16
CA ARG A 239 -22.70 42.06 2.28
C ARG A 239 -23.39 42.20 3.64
N GLN A 240 -23.32 43.39 4.25
CA GLN A 240 -24.24 43.76 5.33
C GLN A 240 -25.57 44.25 4.76
N ASP A 241 -26.26 43.41 3.98
CA ASP A 241 -27.71 43.44 3.93
C ASP A 241 -28.25 42.08 3.45
N ILE A 242 -29.36 41.66 4.06
CA ILE A 242 -30.11 40.41 3.85
C ILE A 242 -29.59 39.18 4.61
N SER A 243 -30.28 38.89 5.71
CA SER A 243 -30.15 37.70 6.56
C SER A 243 -31.12 36.59 6.12
N GLN A 244 -30.66 35.33 6.18
CA GLN A 244 -31.33 34.21 6.88
C GLN A 244 -30.49 32.90 6.78
N PRO A 245 -30.41 32.08 7.85
CA PRO A 245 -29.59 30.87 7.88
C PRO A 245 -30.34 29.63 7.35
N ARG A 246 -29.64 28.79 6.57
CA ARG A 246 -30.05 27.41 6.25
C ARG A 246 -29.44 26.42 7.26
N PRO A 247 -30.13 25.30 7.56
CA PRO A 247 -29.64 24.31 8.53
C PRO A 247 -28.39 23.59 8.01
N ALA A 248 -27.52 23.19 8.94
CA ALA A 248 -26.27 22.49 8.67
C ALA A 248 -26.50 21.03 8.24
N PRO A 249 -25.77 20.49 7.26
CA PRO A 249 -25.75 19.05 7.00
C PRO A 249 -24.89 18.35 8.06
N GLU A 250 -25.37 17.19 8.51
CA GLU A 250 -24.66 16.26 9.39
C GLU A 250 -23.33 15.80 8.75
N ALA A 251 -22.30 15.63 9.58
CA ALA A 251 -20.95 15.24 9.19
C ALA A 251 -20.90 13.77 8.73
N GLN A 252 -21.31 13.52 7.49
CA GLN A 252 -20.84 12.38 6.71
C GLN A 252 -19.61 12.81 5.91
N GLN A 253 -18.67 11.90 5.72
CA GLN A 253 -17.52 12.05 4.82
C GLN A 253 -18.08 12.31 3.41
N THR A 254 -18.30 13.58 3.06
CA THR A 254 -18.93 13.97 1.80
C THR A 254 -17.85 14.05 0.75
N TRP A 255 -17.59 12.92 0.09
CA TRP A 255 -16.91 12.97 -1.19
C TRP A 255 -17.86 13.63 -2.19
N ALA A 256 -17.59 14.88 -2.55
CA ALA A 256 -18.31 15.59 -3.61
C ALA A 256 -17.90 15.00 -4.97
N TRP A 257 -18.32 13.77 -5.27
CA TRP A 257 -18.10 13.15 -6.56
C TRP A 257 -19.06 13.77 -7.57
N GLY A 258 -18.55 14.70 -8.38
CA GLY A 258 -19.20 15.17 -9.60
C GLY A 258 -19.12 14.14 -10.75
N GLY A 259 -19.18 12.85 -10.44
CA GLY A 259 -19.26 11.79 -11.44
C GLY A 259 -20.54 11.95 -12.23
N ARG A 260 -20.42 12.03 -13.55
CA ARG A 260 -21.62 11.93 -14.41
C ARG A 260 -21.98 10.46 -14.50
N SER A 261 -23.26 10.12 -14.41
CA SER A 261 -23.78 8.74 -14.50
C SER A 261 -23.43 8.00 -15.81
N GLU A 262 -22.64 8.60 -16.70
CA GLU A 262 -22.12 8.04 -17.94
C GLU A 262 -20.65 7.59 -17.83
N GLU A 263 -19.94 7.93 -16.77
CA GLU A 263 -18.51 7.60 -16.59
C GLU A 263 -18.33 6.17 -16.05
N VAL A 264 -17.19 5.56 -16.34
CA VAL A 264 -16.81 4.22 -15.84
C VAL A 264 -15.61 4.38 -14.91
N ALA A 265 -15.75 3.96 -13.66
CA ALA A 265 -14.62 3.89 -12.74
C ALA A 265 -13.73 2.70 -13.14
N VAL A 266 -12.43 2.90 -13.28
CA VAL A 266 -11.48 1.83 -13.63
C VAL A 266 -10.47 1.63 -12.51
N LEU A 267 -10.50 0.46 -11.88
CA LEU A 267 -9.53 0.07 -10.85
C LEU A 267 -8.18 -0.25 -11.52
N LEU A 268 -7.26 0.73 -11.47
CA LEU A 268 -5.95 0.70 -12.12
C LEU A 268 -4.88 0.37 -11.07
N SER A 269 -4.35 -0.86 -11.07
CA SER A 269 -3.36 -1.31 -10.09
C SER A 269 -1.90 -1.02 -10.47
N GLY A 270 -1.66 -0.43 -11.65
CA GLY A 270 -0.33 -0.30 -12.25
C GLY A 270 0.14 -1.60 -12.95
N GLY A 271 -0.64 -2.68 -12.92
CA GLY A 271 -0.37 -3.90 -13.67
C GLY A 271 -0.86 -3.82 -15.13
N VAL A 272 -0.25 -4.62 -16.01
CA VAL A 272 -0.56 -4.66 -17.45
C VAL A 272 -2.05 -4.92 -17.73
N ASP A 273 -2.68 -5.79 -16.95
CA ASP A 273 -4.06 -6.23 -17.16
C ASP A 273 -5.04 -5.06 -16.96
N SER A 274 -4.86 -4.31 -15.88
CA SER A 274 -5.65 -3.10 -15.61
C SER A 274 -5.38 -1.97 -16.59
N SER A 275 -4.14 -1.86 -17.11
CA SER A 275 -3.80 -0.85 -18.14
C SER A 275 -4.49 -1.13 -19.47
N VAL A 276 -4.52 -2.39 -19.91
CA VAL A 276 -5.23 -2.79 -21.12
C VAL A 276 -6.74 -2.64 -20.95
N ALA A 277 -7.28 -3.02 -19.79
CA ALA A 277 -8.70 -2.82 -19.47
C ALA A 277 -9.11 -1.34 -19.60
N LEU A 278 -8.28 -0.42 -19.09
CA LEU A 278 -8.51 1.02 -19.20
C LEU A 278 -8.57 1.50 -20.65
N GLU A 279 -7.60 1.09 -21.47
CA GLU A 279 -7.55 1.49 -22.89
C GLU A 279 -8.70 0.88 -23.71
N LEU A 280 -9.11 -0.36 -23.41
CA LEU A 280 -10.27 -0.99 -24.05
C LEU A 280 -11.56 -0.19 -23.78
N ILE A 281 -11.79 0.25 -22.54
CA ILE A 281 -12.94 1.10 -22.20
C ILE A 281 -12.90 2.41 -22.99
N ARG A 282 -11.74 3.08 -23.04
CA ARG A 282 -11.57 4.32 -23.80
C ARG A 282 -11.85 4.12 -25.29
N ARG A 283 -11.38 3.01 -25.88
CA ARG A 283 -11.61 2.67 -27.30
C ARG A 283 -13.05 2.30 -27.63
N GLN A 284 -13.82 1.82 -26.65
CA GLN A 284 -15.27 1.60 -26.79
C GLN A 284 -16.08 2.90 -26.75
N GLY A 285 -15.43 4.06 -26.60
CA GLY A 285 -16.09 5.36 -26.55
C GLY A 285 -16.68 5.71 -25.18
N LEU A 286 -16.42 4.88 -24.16
CA LEU A 286 -16.79 5.16 -22.78
C LEU A 286 -15.82 6.17 -22.16
N LYS A 287 -16.25 6.86 -21.11
CA LYS A 287 -15.46 7.87 -20.39
C LYS A 287 -14.88 7.27 -19.11
N PRO A 288 -13.63 6.73 -19.14
CA PRO A 288 -13.04 6.17 -17.95
C PRO A 288 -12.53 7.24 -16.99
N ARG A 289 -12.59 6.96 -15.69
CA ARG A 289 -11.82 7.63 -14.64
C ARG A 289 -11.06 6.57 -13.86
N ALA A 290 -9.74 6.71 -13.74
CA ALA A 290 -8.90 5.71 -13.12
C ALA A 290 -8.80 5.92 -11.61
N PHE A 291 -8.80 4.81 -10.86
CA PHE A 291 -8.65 4.80 -9.41
C PHE A 291 -7.60 3.77 -9.00
N TYR A 292 -6.62 4.22 -8.24
CA TYR A 292 -5.65 3.38 -7.56
C TYR A 292 -6.09 3.16 -6.12
N LEU A 293 -6.20 1.90 -5.70
CA LEU A 293 -6.59 1.56 -4.33
C LEU A 293 -5.34 1.33 -3.49
N ARG A 294 -5.08 2.23 -2.54
CA ARG A 294 -3.98 2.08 -1.58
C ARG A 294 -4.47 1.25 -0.38
N ILE A 295 -4.07 -0.02 -0.37
CA ILE A 295 -4.41 -1.02 0.66
C ILE A 295 -3.19 -1.50 1.46
N TRP A 296 -1.98 -1.06 1.11
CA TRP A 296 -0.76 -1.45 1.80
C TRP A 296 -0.71 -0.87 3.21
N LEU A 297 -0.37 -1.69 4.21
CA LEU A 297 -0.35 -1.30 5.62
C LEU A 297 1.04 -0.79 5.99
N GLU A 298 1.32 0.48 5.67
CA GLU A 298 2.64 1.10 5.83
C GLU A 298 3.11 1.05 7.29
N ASP A 299 2.28 1.41 8.25
CA ASP A 299 2.70 1.53 9.66
C ASP A 299 2.94 0.17 10.32
N GLU A 300 2.25 -0.88 9.86
CA GLU A 300 2.32 -2.24 10.43
C GLU A 300 3.41 -3.10 9.80
N LEU A 301 3.76 -2.86 8.54
CA LEU A 301 4.66 -3.73 7.77
C LEU A 301 5.95 -3.03 7.32
N ALA A 302 6.15 -1.74 7.66
CA ALA A 302 7.35 -0.99 7.28
C ALA A 302 8.66 -1.63 7.77
N HIS A 303 8.66 -2.34 8.91
CA HIS A 303 9.85 -3.05 9.39
C HIS A 303 10.10 -4.38 8.67
N LEU A 304 9.14 -4.89 7.90
CA LEU A 304 9.18 -6.21 7.28
C LEU A 304 9.56 -6.17 5.79
N GLY A 305 9.59 -5.00 5.14
CA GLY A 305 10.03 -4.91 3.75
C GLY A 305 9.92 -3.52 3.10
N GLU A 306 10.42 -3.44 1.87
CA GLU A 306 10.27 -2.25 1.01
C GLU A 306 8.82 -2.09 0.54
N CYS A 307 8.35 -0.85 0.49
CA CYS A 307 6.98 -0.51 0.16
C CYS A 307 6.70 -0.65 -1.35
N PRO A 308 5.90 -1.62 -1.81
CA PRO A 308 5.72 -1.88 -3.24
C PRO A 308 4.79 -0.88 -3.95
N TRP A 309 3.96 -0.15 -3.19
CA TRP A 309 2.91 0.69 -3.78
C TRP A 309 3.44 1.89 -4.54
N GLU A 310 4.63 2.42 -4.21
CA GLU A 310 5.21 3.58 -4.92
C GLU A 310 5.52 3.22 -6.38
N GLU A 311 6.02 2.01 -6.62
CA GLU A 311 6.27 1.50 -7.97
C GLU A 311 4.95 1.30 -8.72
N ASP A 312 3.96 0.66 -8.09
CA ASP A 312 2.62 0.47 -8.65
C ASP A 312 1.94 1.79 -9.03
N TRP A 313 2.01 2.79 -8.13
CA TRP A 313 1.47 4.13 -8.33
C TRP A 313 2.16 4.86 -9.49
N SER A 314 3.49 4.75 -9.60
CA SER A 314 4.25 5.33 -10.70
C SER A 314 3.83 4.75 -12.05
N TYR A 315 3.65 3.43 -12.14
CA TYR A 315 3.14 2.79 -13.35
C TYR A 315 1.69 3.19 -13.67
N ALA A 316 0.81 3.22 -12.66
CA ALA A 316 -0.59 3.61 -12.83
C ALA A 316 -0.69 5.05 -13.35
N THR A 317 0.06 5.97 -12.75
CA THR A 317 0.11 7.38 -13.17
C THR A 317 0.66 7.52 -14.59
N SER A 318 1.76 6.82 -14.92
CA SER A 318 2.35 6.84 -16.27
C SER A 318 1.36 6.34 -17.35
N VAL A 319 0.56 5.32 -17.03
CA VAL A 319 -0.49 4.81 -17.93
C VAL A 319 -1.60 5.85 -18.10
N ALA A 320 -2.09 6.41 -16.99
CA ALA A 320 -3.15 7.40 -17.01
C ALA A 320 -2.76 8.67 -17.78
N GLU A 321 -1.54 9.18 -17.56
CA GLU A 321 -0.97 10.32 -18.30
C GLU A 321 -0.89 10.03 -19.80
N ARG A 322 -0.37 8.86 -20.18
CA ARG A 322 -0.24 8.47 -21.59
C ARG A 322 -1.60 8.37 -22.30
N LEU A 323 -2.62 7.89 -21.60
CA LEU A 323 -3.98 7.75 -22.14
C LEU A 323 -4.83 9.01 -21.97
N ASN A 324 -4.28 10.06 -21.34
CA ASN A 324 -4.97 11.29 -20.98
C ASN A 324 -6.26 11.02 -20.18
N VAL A 325 -6.16 10.14 -19.18
CA VAL A 325 -7.25 9.75 -18.27
C VAL A 325 -6.97 10.31 -16.87
N PRO A 326 -7.94 10.95 -16.20
CA PRO A 326 -7.77 11.36 -14.80
C PRO A 326 -7.56 10.14 -13.89
N ILE A 327 -6.59 10.22 -12.98
CA ILE A 327 -6.31 9.18 -11.98
C ILE A 327 -6.34 9.75 -10.57
N GLU A 328 -6.92 8.98 -9.65
CA GLU A 328 -6.94 9.30 -8.22
C GLU A 328 -6.51 8.12 -7.35
N SER A 329 -5.92 8.44 -6.20
CA SER A 329 -5.55 7.45 -5.18
C SER A 329 -6.55 7.48 -4.03
N ILE A 330 -7.17 6.34 -3.75
CA ILE A 330 -8.12 6.14 -2.67
C ILE A 330 -7.47 5.24 -1.62
N SER A 331 -7.36 5.75 -0.39
CA SER A 331 -6.87 4.97 0.75
C SER A 331 -8.02 4.13 1.29
N LEU A 332 -7.82 2.81 1.36
CA LEU A 332 -8.76 1.85 1.98
C LEU A 332 -8.01 0.96 2.98
N GLN A 333 -6.98 1.49 3.64
CA GLN A 333 -6.10 0.72 4.52
C GLN A 333 -6.84 0.20 5.76
N GLU A 334 -7.64 1.06 6.41
CA GLU A 334 -8.46 0.70 7.58
C GLU A 334 -9.49 -0.36 7.20
N GLU A 335 -10.23 -0.14 6.11
CA GLU A 335 -11.20 -1.10 5.61
C GLU A 335 -10.54 -2.43 5.21
N TYR A 336 -9.36 -2.38 4.59
CA TYR A 336 -8.62 -3.58 4.22
C TYR A 336 -8.18 -4.37 5.47
N TRP A 337 -7.74 -3.66 6.50
CA TRP A 337 -7.39 -4.27 7.78
C TRP A 337 -8.58 -5.02 8.35
N GLU A 338 -9.68 -4.31 8.59
CA GLU A 338 -10.87 -4.85 9.25
C GLU A 338 -11.54 -5.97 8.44
N GLN A 339 -11.60 -5.82 7.11
CA GLN A 339 -12.40 -6.71 6.27
C GLN A 339 -11.60 -7.87 5.68
N VAL A 340 -10.27 -7.77 5.59
CA VAL A 340 -9.42 -8.80 4.95
C VAL A 340 -8.36 -9.34 5.88
N VAL A 341 -7.62 -8.46 6.57
CA VAL A 341 -6.53 -8.90 7.46
C VAL A 341 -7.06 -9.57 8.72
N ASP A 342 -8.06 -8.99 9.38
CA ASP A 342 -8.65 -9.61 10.57
C ASP A 342 -9.25 -10.99 10.25
N TYR A 343 -9.90 -11.14 9.09
CA TYR A 343 -10.36 -12.43 8.58
C TYR A 343 -9.19 -13.41 8.39
N LEU A 344 -8.12 -12.96 7.74
CA LEU A 344 -6.93 -13.77 7.48
C LEU A 344 -6.29 -14.27 8.78
N ILE A 345 -6.10 -13.38 9.75
CA ILE A 345 -5.52 -13.70 11.06
C ILE A 345 -6.45 -14.64 11.85
N GLY A 346 -7.76 -14.36 11.84
CA GLY A 346 -8.78 -15.17 12.50
C GLY A 346 -8.80 -16.62 11.99
N GLU A 347 -8.85 -16.80 10.68
CA GLU A 347 -8.85 -18.13 10.05
C GLU A 347 -7.52 -18.87 10.28
N ALA A 348 -6.38 -18.16 10.16
CA ALA A 348 -5.07 -18.74 10.44
C ALA A 348 -4.98 -19.23 11.90
N LYS A 349 -5.52 -18.48 12.86
CA LYS A 349 -5.58 -18.87 14.27
C LYS A 349 -6.45 -20.12 14.50
N LEU A 350 -7.47 -20.33 13.67
CA LEU A 350 -8.26 -21.57 13.67
C LEU A 350 -7.53 -22.75 13.01
N GLY A 351 -6.31 -22.55 12.48
CA GLY A 351 -5.54 -23.57 11.78
C GLY A 351 -5.97 -23.77 10.32
N ARG A 352 -6.89 -22.94 9.82
CA ARG A 352 -7.38 -22.93 8.44
C ARG A 352 -6.40 -22.20 7.51
N THR A 353 -6.55 -22.40 6.21
CA THR A 353 -5.79 -21.72 5.17
C THR A 353 -6.71 -20.77 4.41
N PRO A 354 -6.88 -19.50 4.85
CA PRO A 354 -7.78 -18.53 4.22
C PRO A 354 -7.33 -18.09 2.82
N ASN A 355 -8.27 -17.52 2.07
CA ASN A 355 -8.01 -16.87 0.78
C ASN A 355 -8.34 -15.36 0.84
N PRO A 356 -7.35 -14.48 1.07
CA PRO A 356 -7.60 -13.04 1.23
C PRO A 356 -8.01 -12.35 -0.08
N ASP A 357 -7.68 -12.91 -1.24
CA ASP A 357 -8.01 -12.27 -2.53
C ASP A 357 -9.51 -12.33 -2.85
N ILE A 358 -10.20 -13.41 -2.45
CA ILE A 358 -11.67 -13.52 -2.54
C ILE A 358 -12.32 -12.43 -1.66
N MET A 359 -11.80 -12.22 -0.45
CA MET A 359 -12.30 -11.18 0.44
C MET A 359 -11.98 -9.78 -0.09
N CYS A 360 -10.77 -9.54 -0.62
CA CYS A 360 -10.41 -8.28 -1.24
C CYS A 360 -11.36 -7.91 -2.38
N ASN A 361 -11.72 -8.84 -3.27
CA ASN A 361 -12.65 -8.56 -4.35
C ASN A 361 -14.06 -8.25 -3.83
N SER A 362 -14.61 -9.12 -2.97
CA SER A 362 -16.00 -9.00 -2.50
C SER A 362 -16.20 -7.89 -1.46
N ARG A 363 -15.20 -7.57 -0.64
CA ARG A 363 -15.31 -6.58 0.44
C ARG A 363 -14.65 -5.26 0.12
N ILE A 364 -13.57 -5.23 -0.67
CA ILE A 364 -12.81 -3.99 -0.92
C ILE A 364 -13.11 -3.43 -2.31
N LYS A 365 -12.74 -4.16 -3.38
CA LYS A 365 -12.87 -3.65 -4.76
C LYS A 365 -14.32 -3.39 -5.18
N PHE A 366 -15.21 -4.35 -4.90
CA PHE A 366 -16.64 -4.26 -5.23
C PHE A 366 -17.52 -4.09 -3.98
N GLY A 367 -16.90 -3.81 -2.83
CA GLY A 367 -17.59 -3.54 -1.57
C GLY A 367 -17.34 -2.10 -1.11
N MET A 368 -16.24 -1.85 -0.40
CA MET A 368 -15.95 -0.53 0.17
C MET A 368 -15.67 0.54 -0.90
N PHE A 369 -14.91 0.22 -1.96
CA PHE A 369 -14.76 1.15 -3.08
C PHE A 369 -16.10 1.44 -3.74
N GLU A 370 -16.95 0.43 -3.92
CA GLU A 370 -18.29 0.59 -4.49
C GLU A 370 -19.14 1.55 -3.66
N LYS A 371 -19.21 1.30 -2.35
CA LYS A 371 -19.94 2.12 -1.38
C LYS A 371 -19.48 3.57 -1.34
N TYR A 372 -18.18 3.81 -1.52
CA TYR A 372 -17.58 5.13 -1.33
C TYR A 372 -17.45 5.96 -2.60
N VAL A 373 -17.18 5.29 -3.73
CA VAL A 373 -16.80 5.92 -4.99
C VAL A 373 -17.59 5.31 -6.13
N GLY A 374 -17.58 3.98 -6.23
CA GLY A 374 -18.14 3.23 -7.36
C GLY A 374 -19.56 3.64 -7.68
N GLN A 375 -20.46 3.73 -6.69
CA GLN A 375 -21.88 4.09 -6.83
C GLN A 375 -22.16 5.40 -7.60
N HIS A 376 -21.17 6.28 -7.77
CA HIS A 376 -21.28 7.53 -8.54
C HIS A 376 -20.95 7.37 -10.04
N PHE A 377 -20.61 6.16 -10.46
CA PHE A 377 -20.26 5.80 -11.84
C PHE A 377 -21.33 4.86 -12.42
N SER A 378 -21.31 4.67 -13.73
CA SER A 378 -22.21 3.76 -14.44
C SER A 378 -21.86 2.28 -14.26
N ARG A 379 -20.55 2.01 -14.15
CA ARG A 379 -19.92 0.72 -13.94
C ARG A 379 -18.58 0.90 -13.23
N VAL A 380 -18.14 -0.14 -12.53
CA VAL A 380 -16.79 -0.29 -11.98
C VAL A 380 -16.05 -1.39 -12.73
N ALA A 381 -15.03 -1.01 -13.48
CA ALA A 381 -14.21 -1.89 -14.26
C ALA A 381 -12.93 -2.32 -13.56
N SER A 382 -12.48 -3.53 -13.83
CA SER A 382 -11.19 -4.03 -13.37
C SER A 382 -10.53 -4.94 -14.40
N GLY A 383 -9.21 -5.11 -14.31
CA GLY A 383 -8.44 -6.01 -15.16
C GLY A 383 -8.54 -7.49 -14.75
N HIS A 384 -9.72 -7.99 -14.37
CA HIS A 384 -9.89 -9.42 -14.08
C HIS A 384 -10.19 -10.22 -15.36
N TYR A 385 -9.65 -11.43 -15.44
CA TYR A 385 -9.94 -12.43 -16.47
C TYR A 385 -11.25 -13.16 -16.12
N ALA A 386 -12.37 -12.49 -16.32
CA ALA A 386 -13.72 -13.02 -16.19
C ALA A 386 -14.64 -12.22 -17.12
N VAL A 387 -15.79 -12.77 -17.50
CA VAL A 387 -16.76 -12.08 -18.35
C VAL A 387 -18.00 -11.75 -17.52
N SER A 388 -18.44 -10.50 -17.53
CA SER A 388 -19.75 -10.11 -16.99
C SER A 388 -20.75 -9.92 -18.13
N LEU A 389 -21.92 -10.55 -18.01
CA LEU A 389 -23.06 -10.31 -18.89
C LEU A 389 -24.19 -9.69 -18.07
N HIS A 390 -24.74 -8.57 -18.55
CA HIS A 390 -25.78 -7.82 -17.84
C HIS A 390 -27.09 -7.88 -18.64
N ASP A 391 -28.19 -8.26 -17.99
CA ASP A 391 -29.53 -7.94 -18.47
C ASP A 391 -29.98 -6.63 -17.83
N ASP A 392 -29.93 -5.53 -18.60
CA ASP A 392 -30.24 -4.18 -18.13
C ASP A 392 -31.75 -3.89 -18.05
N LYS A 393 -32.61 -4.89 -18.30
CA LYS A 393 -34.06 -4.75 -18.08
C LYS A 393 -34.37 -4.63 -16.59
N GLU A 394 -35.52 -4.03 -16.27
CA GLU A 394 -36.02 -4.00 -14.90
C GLU A 394 -36.19 -5.44 -14.37
N GLY A 395 -35.54 -5.75 -13.24
CA GLY A 395 -35.48 -7.12 -12.70
C GLY A 395 -34.46 -8.04 -13.38
N GLY A 396 -33.70 -7.57 -14.36
CA GLY A 396 -32.65 -8.33 -15.03
C GLY A 396 -31.52 -8.75 -14.10
N VAL A 397 -30.87 -9.87 -14.44
CA VAL A 397 -29.78 -10.49 -13.67
C VAL A 397 -28.46 -10.32 -14.40
N SER A 398 -27.38 -10.14 -13.64
CA SER A 398 -26.03 -10.22 -14.17
C SER A 398 -25.44 -11.61 -13.93
N ARG A 399 -24.63 -12.07 -14.88
CA ARG A 399 -24.03 -13.41 -14.91
C ARG A 399 -22.53 -13.29 -15.02
N LEU A 400 -21.81 -14.10 -14.25
CA LEU A 400 -20.35 -14.16 -14.23
C LEU A 400 -19.90 -15.39 -15.00
N LEU A 401 -19.24 -15.22 -16.13
CA LEU A 401 -18.75 -16.31 -16.97
C LEU A 401 -17.24 -16.43 -16.92
N MET A 402 -16.75 -17.65 -17.14
CA MET A 402 -15.32 -17.94 -17.24
C MET A 402 -14.64 -17.20 -18.40
N SER A 403 -13.34 -16.91 -18.21
CA SER A 403 -12.49 -16.45 -19.31
C SER A 403 -12.13 -17.63 -20.25
N PRO A 404 -11.90 -17.39 -21.57
CA PRO A 404 -11.34 -18.41 -22.46
C PRO A 404 -9.95 -18.89 -22.03
N ASP A 405 -9.21 -18.10 -21.24
CA ASP A 405 -7.95 -18.54 -20.64
C ASP A 405 -8.21 -19.34 -19.36
N LYS A 406 -8.19 -20.67 -19.48
CA LYS A 406 -8.44 -21.58 -18.35
C LYS A 406 -7.44 -21.43 -17.21
N ILE A 407 -6.22 -20.98 -17.49
CA ILE A 407 -5.16 -20.84 -16.48
C ILE A 407 -5.35 -19.52 -15.74
N LYS A 408 -5.64 -18.43 -16.47
CA LYS A 408 -5.81 -17.10 -15.89
C LYS A 408 -7.24 -16.77 -15.47
N ASP A 409 -8.22 -17.62 -15.77
CA ASP A 409 -9.60 -17.46 -15.33
C ASP A 409 -9.68 -17.12 -13.83
N GLN A 410 -10.20 -15.93 -13.55
CA GLN A 410 -10.26 -15.32 -12.23
C GLN A 410 -11.67 -15.34 -11.64
N THR A 411 -12.63 -16.01 -12.27
CA THR A 411 -13.98 -16.23 -11.69
C THR A 411 -13.92 -16.89 -10.32
N TYR A 412 -12.93 -17.76 -10.07
CA TYR A 412 -12.65 -18.33 -8.75
C TYR A 412 -12.47 -17.24 -7.66
N PHE A 413 -11.79 -16.14 -7.96
CA PHE A 413 -11.59 -15.06 -6.99
C PHE A 413 -12.79 -14.11 -6.87
N LEU A 414 -13.78 -14.26 -7.74
CA LEU A 414 -14.98 -13.43 -7.84
C LEU A 414 -16.25 -14.22 -7.43
N CYS A 415 -16.12 -15.49 -7.04
CA CYS A 415 -17.24 -16.37 -6.73
C CYS A 415 -18.06 -15.94 -5.50
N ASN A 416 -17.50 -15.05 -4.68
CA ASN A 416 -18.15 -14.46 -3.50
C ASN A 416 -18.76 -13.07 -3.78
N LEU A 417 -18.89 -12.66 -5.05
CA LEU A 417 -19.64 -11.45 -5.39
C LEU A 417 -21.14 -11.68 -5.22
N ARG A 418 -21.84 -10.65 -4.76
CA ARG A 418 -23.30 -10.61 -4.72
C ARG A 418 -23.86 -10.01 -6.00
N GLN A 419 -25.16 -10.23 -6.25
CA GLN A 419 -25.79 -9.72 -7.47
C GLN A 419 -25.67 -8.20 -7.62
N GLU A 420 -25.84 -7.46 -6.52
CA GLU A 420 -25.72 -6.01 -6.48
C GLU A 420 -24.33 -5.53 -6.93
N GLN A 421 -23.29 -6.27 -6.54
CA GLN A 421 -21.90 -5.98 -6.88
C GLN A 421 -21.61 -6.35 -8.34
N LEU A 422 -22.05 -7.54 -8.76
CA LEU A 422 -21.83 -8.00 -10.12
C LEU A 422 -22.58 -7.16 -11.15
N LYS A 423 -23.77 -6.66 -10.84
CA LYS A 423 -24.54 -5.74 -11.70
C LYS A 423 -23.75 -4.49 -12.09
N HIS A 424 -22.84 -4.05 -11.21
CA HIS A 424 -22.04 -2.88 -11.44
C HIS A 424 -20.63 -3.18 -11.97
N ALA A 425 -20.16 -4.42 -11.82
CA ALA A 425 -18.82 -4.85 -12.20
C ALA A 425 -18.68 -5.05 -13.73
N LEU A 426 -17.59 -4.55 -14.29
CA LEU A 426 -17.20 -4.73 -15.69
C LEU A 426 -15.79 -5.33 -15.81
N PHE A 427 -15.62 -6.27 -16.75
CA PHE A 427 -14.34 -6.96 -16.96
C PHE A 427 -13.89 -6.90 -18.43
N PRO A 428 -13.29 -5.79 -18.88
CA PRO A 428 -13.03 -5.53 -20.30
C PRO A 428 -12.09 -6.54 -20.97
N ILE A 429 -11.19 -7.15 -20.19
CA ILE A 429 -10.23 -8.14 -20.71
C ILE A 429 -10.76 -9.58 -20.65
N GLY A 430 -11.99 -9.79 -20.16
CA GLY A 430 -12.56 -11.10 -19.90
C GLY A 430 -12.53 -12.06 -21.08
N GLY A 431 -12.73 -11.54 -22.29
CA GLY A 431 -12.73 -12.30 -23.54
C GLY A 431 -11.36 -12.55 -24.16
N TYR A 432 -10.26 -12.18 -23.49
CA TYR A 432 -8.90 -12.30 -24.00
C TYR A 432 -8.06 -13.28 -23.20
N THR A 433 -7.14 -13.94 -23.88
CA THR A 433 -6.05 -14.70 -23.25
C THR A 433 -4.95 -13.78 -22.74
N LYS A 434 -4.12 -14.27 -21.81
CA LYS A 434 -2.99 -13.47 -21.30
C LYS A 434 -2.06 -13.01 -22.40
N GLU A 435 -1.79 -13.88 -23.37
CA GLU A 435 -0.94 -13.60 -24.52
C GLU A 435 -1.51 -12.45 -25.36
N GLN A 436 -2.82 -12.49 -25.63
CA GLN A 436 -3.52 -11.41 -26.34
C GLN A 436 -3.49 -10.10 -25.56
N VAL A 437 -3.70 -10.12 -24.23
CA VAL A 437 -3.57 -8.92 -23.39
C VAL A 437 -2.16 -8.33 -23.47
N ARG A 438 -1.12 -9.18 -23.50
CA ARG A 438 0.28 -8.73 -23.67
C ARG A 438 0.56 -8.19 -25.07
N GLU A 439 -0.14 -8.66 -26.10
CA GLU A 439 -0.07 -8.11 -27.45
C GLU A 439 -0.75 -6.75 -27.53
N LEU A 440 -1.96 -6.63 -27.00
CA LEU A 440 -2.68 -5.35 -26.90
C LEU A 440 -1.88 -4.31 -26.13
N ALA A 441 -1.23 -4.69 -25.03
CA ALA A 441 -0.38 -3.77 -24.28
C ALA A 441 0.79 -3.22 -25.12
N ARG A 442 1.32 -4.01 -26.07
CA ARG A 442 2.36 -3.58 -27.01
C ARG A 442 1.78 -2.73 -28.14
N GLU A 443 0.63 -3.11 -28.68
CA GLU A 443 -0.07 -2.37 -29.74
C GLU A 443 -0.48 -0.96 -29.25
N PHE A 444 -0.97 -0.88 -28.02
CA PHE A 444 -1.34 0.37 -27.36
C PHE A 444 -0.11 1.15 -26.85
N ASP A 445 1.08 0.56 -26.96
CA ASP A 445 2.35 1.09 -26.48
C ASP A 445 2.25 1.57 -25.02
N LEU A 446 1.72 0.71 -24.15
CA LEU A 446 1.51 1.04 -22.74
C LEU A 446 2.83 0.96 -21.95
N PRO A 447 3.06 1.84 -20.95
CA PRO A 447 4.26 1.80 -20.12
C PRO A 447 4.46 0.46 -19.40
N THR A 448 3.35 -0.23 -19.09
CA THR A 448 3.31 -1.50 -18.37
C THR A 448 3.56 -2.73 -19.25
N GLN A 449 3.76 -2.58 -20.57
CA GLN A 449 3.86 -3.69 -21.52
C GLN A 449 4.94 -4.73 -21.17
N LYS A 450 6.06 -4.31 -20.57
CA LYS A 450 7.17 -5.18 -20.15
C LYS A 450 7.10 -5.61 -18.67
N ARG A 451 6.14 -5.10 -17.91
CA ARG A 451 6.05 -5.33 -16.46
C ARG A 451 5.62 -6.77 -16.18
N LYS A 452 6.30 -7.48 -15.28
CA LYS A 452 5.91 -8.85 -14.90
C LYS A 452 4.59 -8.85 -14.10
N ASP A 453 3.88 -9.97 -14.14
CA ASP A 453 2.69 -10.15 -13.30
C ASP A 453 3.10 -10.14 -11.82
N SER A 454 2.28 -9.53 -10.98
CA SER A 454 2.42 -9.61 -9.53
C SER A 454 2.24 -11.06 -9.08
N GLN A 455 3.13 -11.55 -8.21
CA GLN A 455 3.05 -12.87 -7.60
C GLN A 455 2.87 -12.71 -6.09
N GLY A 456 2.07 -13.58 -5.48
CA GLY A 456 1.77 -13.53 -4.04
C GLY A 456 0.47 -12.79 -3.71
N ILE A 457 0.20 -12.66 -2.42
CA ILE A 457 -1.00 -11.99 -1.91
C ILE A 457 -0.85 -10.47 -2.12
N CYS A 458 -1.88 -9.85 -2.68
CA CYS A 458 -1.83 -8.48 -3.22
C CYS A 458 -1.25 -7.43 -2.24
N PHE A 459 -1.57 -7.53 -0.93
CA PHE A 459 -1.14 -6.55 0.08
C PHE A 459 0.18 -6.91 0.77
N LEU A 460 0.75 -8.10 0.52
CA LEU A 460 2.02 -8.52 1.12
C LEU A 460 3.21 -8.25 0.19
N GLY A 461 2.97 -8.06 -1.10
CA GLY A 461 4.03 -7.69 -2.04
C GLY A 461 5.14 -8.74 -2.04
N LYS A 462 6.34 -8.37 -1.58
CA LYS A 462 7.49 -9.29 -1.45
C LYS A 462 7.57 -10.00 -0.08
N LEU A 463 6.77 -9.60 0.90
CA LEU A 463 6.75 -10.18 2.24
C LEU A 463 6.20 -11.61 2.19
N LYS A 464 6.84 -12.53 2.91
CA LYS A 464 6.35 -13.91 3.01
C LYS A 464 5.16 -13.96 3.97
N PHE A 465 4.18 -14.77 3.60
CA PHE A 465 3.00 -15.02 4.42
C PHE A 465 3.36 -15.54 5.83
N GLU A 466 4.36 -16.41 5.94
CA GLU A 466 4.84 -16.93 7.23
C GLU A 466 5.36 -15.82 8.15
N ASP A 467 6.09 -14.84 7.61
CA ASP A 467 6.63 -13.73 8.39
C ASP A 467 5.51 -12.79 8.86
N PHE A 468 4.52 -12.55 8.00
CA PHE A 468 3.32 -11.79 8.32
C PHE A 468 2.52 -12.44 9.46
N VAL A 469 2.15 -13.72 9.31
CA VAL A 469 1.38 -14.43 10.33
C VAL A 469 2.17 -14.55 11.63
N GLY A 470 3.48 -14.80 11.56
CA GLY A 470 4.34 -14.85 12.74
C GLY A 470 4.45 -13.52 13.48
N HIS A 471 4.37 -12.38 12.78
CA HIS A 471 4.35 -11.07 13.41
C HIS A 471 3.09 -10.84 14.26
N HIS A 472 1.92 -11.28 13.77
CA HIS A 472 0.63 -11.04 14.44
C HIS A 472 0.23 -12.12 15.45
N LEU A 473 0.46 -13.40 15.13
CA LEU A 473 0.07 -14.53 15.98
C LEU A 473 1.22 -15.06 16.84
N GLY A 474 2.46 -14.68 16.55
CA GLY A 474 3.65 -15.25 17.20
C GLY A 474 3.89 -16.71 16.82
N GLU A 475 4.65 -17.39 17.67
CA GLU A 475 4.88 -18.82 17.60
C GLU A 475 4.08 -19.52 18.71
N ASN A 476 3.51 -20.68 18.38
CA ASN A 476 2.86 -21.56 19.35
C ASN A 476 3.34 -23.01 19.14
N PRO A 477 4.54 -23.33 19.65
CA PRO A 477 5.17 -24.60 19.34
C PRO A 477 4.38 -25.80 19.88
N GLY A 478 4.43 -26.91 19.16
CA GLY A 478 3.68 -28.12 19.47
C GLY A 478 4.25 -29.35 18.78
N PRO A 479 3.87 -30.56 19.21
CA PRO A 479 4.44 -31.80 18.70
C PRO A 479 4.03 -32.07 17.25
N VAL A 480 4.97 -32.64 16.50
CA VAL A 480 4.77 -33.17 15.15
C VAL A 480 4.68 -34.68 15.26
N VAL A 481 3.55 -35.26 14.89
CA VAL A 481 3.24 -36.67 15.11
C VAL A 481 3.02 -37.37 13.77
N ASP A 482 3.59 -38.57 13.63
CA ASP A 482 3.26 -39.47 12.53
C ASP A 482 1.80 -39.89 12.63
N PHE A 483 1.01 -39.60 11.60
CA PHE A 483 -0.41 -39.90 11.56
C PHE A 483 -0.71 -41.41 11.74
N HIS A 484 0.13 -42.29 11.20
CA HIS A 484 -0.12 -43.74 11.24
C HIS A 484 0.38 -44.38 12.54
N THR A 485 1.58 -43.99 12.98
CA THR A 485 2.24 -44.67 14.11
C THR A 485 1.97 -43.97 15.45
N GLY A 486 1.45 -42.74 15.44
CA GLY A 486 1.30 -41.91 16.64
C GLY A 486 2.63 -41.48 17.26
N ARG A 487 3.76 -41.78 16.60
CA ARG A 487 5.10 -41.47 17.10
C ARG A 487 5.38 -39.98 16.92
N GLU A 488 5.92 -39.36 17.96
CA GLU A 488 6.45 -38.00 17.87
C GLU A 488 7.74 -37.97 17.03
N LEU A 489 7.75 -37.08 16.03
CA LEU A 489 8.81 -36.92 15.04
C LEU A 489 9.63 -35.66 15.27
N GLY A 490 9.07 -34.67 15.95
CA GLY A 490 9.68 -33.38 16.21
C GLY A 490 8.68 -32.36 16.73
N GLU A 491 8.97 -31.08 16.51
CA GLU A 491 8.20 -29.94 17.00
C GLU A 491 7.99 -28.94 15.87
N HIS A 492 6.80 -28.35 15.80
CA HIS A 492 6.43 -27.30 14.87
C HIS A 492 6.48 -25.93 15.54
N ARG A 493 6.59 -24.84 14.77
CA ARG A 493 6.58 -23.46 15.32
C ARG A 493 5.18 -22.92 15.61
N GLY A 494 4.15 -23.56 15.07
CA GLY A 494 2.75 -23.16 15.18
C GLY A 494 1.93 -23.71 14.03
N LEU A 495 0.68 -24.12 14.29
CA LEU A 495 -0.18 -24.77 13.28
C LEU A 495 -0.50 -23.87 12.07
N TRP A 496 -0.47 -22.55 12.26
CA TRP A 496 -0.72 -21.54 11.22
C TRP A 496 0.42 -21.38 10.19
N PHE A 497 1.59 -21.96 10.44
CA PHE A 497 2.68 -21.99 9.45
C PHE A 497 2.59 -23.16 8.47
N TYR A 498 1.59 -24.03 8.66
CA TYR A 498 1.43 -25.24 7.86
C TYR A 498 0.09 -25.23 7.13
N THR A 499 -0.03 -25.94 6.03
CA THR A 499 -1.30 -26.16 5.30
C THR A 499 -1.45 -27.64 5.03
N ILE A 500 -2.67 -28.18 5.09
CA ILE A 500 -2.94 -29.58 4.75
C ILE A 500 -2.42 -29.88 3.34
N GLY A 501 -1.69 -30.98 3.18
CA GLY A 501 -1.03 -31.37 1.92
C GLY A 501 0.28 -30.63 1.60
N GLN A 502 0.74 -29.73 2.47
CA GLN A 502 2.03 -29.08 2.31
C GLN A 502 3.16 -30.10 2.43
N ARG A 503 4.07 -30.10 1.45
CA ARG A 503 5.33 -30.88 1.44
C ARG A 503 6.56 -30.04 1.79
N LYS A 504 6.69 -28.86 1.16
CA LYS A 504 7.85 -27.97 1.32
C LYS A 504 7.73 -27.21 2.64
N GLY A 505 8.85 -26.92 3.31
CA GLY A 505 8.86 -26.20 4.58
C GLY A 505 8.67 -27.08 5.84
N LEU A 506 8.38 -28.38 5.68
CA LEU A 506 8.30 -29.34 6.78
C LEU A 506 9.67 -29.78 7.35
N GLY A 507 10.77 -29.48 6.67
CA GLY A 507 12.08 -30.08 6.97
C GLY A 507 12.67 -29.71 8.34
N SER A 508 12.26 -28.59 8.94
CA SER A 508 12.59 -28.28 10.34
C SER A 508 11.78 -29.15 11.31
N ALA A 509 10.48 -29.26 11.08
CA ALA A 509 9.52 -30.03 11.88
C ALA A 509 9.76 -31.56 11.83
N THR A 510 10.25 -32.05 10.69
CA THR A 510 10.45 -33.49 10.43
C THR A 510 11.93 -33.88 10.34
N ARG A 511 12.86 -33.00 10.76
CA ARG A 511 14.32 -33.15 10.56
C ARG A 511 14.85 -34.53 10.97
N ARG A 512 14.28 -35.15 12.02
CA ARG A 512 14.71 -36.45 12.56
C ARG A 512 14.35 -37.63 11.65
N VAL A 513 13.41 -37.46 10.72
CA VAL A 513 12.83 -38.54 9.90
C VAL A 513 12.79 -38.22 8.41
N THR A 514 13.45 -37.16 7.96
CA THR A 514 13.56 -36.79 6.53
C THR A 514 14.17 -37.88 5.65
N HIS A 515 14.97 -38.77 6.23
CA HIS A 515 15.57 -39.93 5.54
C HIS A 515 14.56 -41.04 5.21
N LEU A 516 13.35 -41.02 5.81
CA LEU A 516 12.30 -42.03 5.62
C LEU A 516 11.30 -41.65 4.49
N GLY A 517 11.67 -40.69 3.64
CA GLY A 517 10.86 -40.27 2.50
C GLY A 517 10.25 -38.88 2.65
N PRO A 518 9.53 -38.39 1.62
CA PRO A 518 8.87 -37.09 1.67
C PRO A 518 7.69 -37.13 2.64
N TRP A 519 7.67 -36.21 3.59
CA TRP A 519 6.55 -36.03 4.52
C TRP A 519 5.62 -34.92 4.02
N PHE A 520 4.32 -35.08 4.31
CA PHE A 520 3.27 -34.11 4.03
C PHE A 520 2.44 -33.87 5.28
N VAL A 521 1.83 -32.69 5.40
CA VAL A 521 0.88 -32.39 6.48
C VAL A 521 -0.41 -33.16 6.24
N ALA A 522 -0.71 -34.13 7.11
CA ALA A 522 -1.88 -35.00 7.04
C ALA A 522 -3.09 -34.44 7.79
N GLY A 523 -2.86 -33.67 8.85
CA GLY A 523 -3.92 -33.15 9.71
C GLY A 523 -3.40 -32.15 10.72
N LYS A 524 -4.32 -31.44 11.36
CA LYS A 524 -4.03 -30.51 12.45
C LYS A 524 -5.07 -30.73 13.54
N ASP A 525 -4.61 -30.81 14.78
CA ASP A 525 -5.47 -30.83 15.96
C ASP A 525 -5.18 -29.58 16.77
N ARG A 526 -6.12 -28.64 16.72
CA ARG A 526 -6.00 -27.33 17.38
C ARG A 526 -6.01 -27.47 18.90
N ASP A 527 -6.88 -28.33 19.41
CA ASP A 527 -7.14 -28.41 20.85
C ASP A 527 -5.96 -29.08 21.56
N LYS A 528 -5.30 -30.04 20.90
CA LYS A 528 -4.06 -30.65 21.38
C LYS A 528 -2.79 -29.95 20.89
N ASN A 529 -2.91 -28.95 20.01
CA ASN A 529 -1.81 -28.28 19.32
C ASN A 529 -0.84 -29.25 18.62
N VAL A 530 -1.37 -30.24 17.89
CA VAL A 530 -0.58 -31.30 17.23
C VAL A 530 -0.63 -31.13 15.72
N LEU A 531 0.54 -31.20 15.07
CA LEU A 531 0.65 -31.31 13.62
C LEU A 531 0.83 -32.78 13.22
N TYR A 532 -0.14 -33.36 12.52
CA TYR A 532 0.00 -34.70 11.98
C TYR A 532 0.67 -34.65 10.61
N VAL A 533 1.67 -35.51 10.41
CA VAL A 533 2.38 -35.67 9.15
C VAL A 533 2.40 -37.12 8.72
N SER A 534 2.53 -37.36 7.42
CA SER A 534 2.70 -38.72 6.88
C SER A 534 3.61 -38.74 5.67
N ASN A 535 4.40 -39.81 5.56
CA ASN A 535 5.17 -40.15 4.36
C ASN A 535 4.40 -41.08 3.39
N GLN A 536 3.16 -41.43 3.76
CA GLN A 536 2.19 -42.18 2.95
C GLN A 536 0.94 -41.31 2.74
N TYR A 537 1.12 -40.01 2.50
CA TYR A 537 0.00 -39.06 2.44
C TYR A 537 -1.07 -39.45 1.41
N ASP A 538 -0.68 -40.08 0.29
CA ASP A 538 -1.62 -40.60 -0.72
C ASP A 538 -2.61 -41.64 -0.16
N THR A 539 -2.33 -42.29 0.98
CA THR A 539 -3.23 -43.25 1.63
C THR A 539 -4.15 -42.63 2.68
N ILE A 540 -3.80 -41.45 3.22
CA ILE A 540 -4.60 -40.72 4.24
C ILE A 540 -5.50 -39.67 3.59
N ASP A 541 -4.90 -38.89 2.69
CA ASP A 541 -5.50 -37.76 2.00
C ASP A 541 -5.19 -37.86 0.51
N GLY A 542 -5.28 -39.11 0.01
CA GLY A 542 -5.34 -39.37 -1.40
C GLY A 542 -6.47 -38.57 -2.04
N PRO A 543 -6.42 -38.38 -3.36
CA PRO A 543 -7.41 -37.60 -4.08
C PRO A 543 -8.84 -37.93 -3.60
N ARG A 544 -9.50 -36.95 -2.97
CA ARG A 544 -10.81 -37.11 -2.33
C ARG A 544 -11.91 -36.92 -3.34
N ARG A 545 -13.00 -37.66 -3.12
CA ARG A 545 -14.25 -37.50 -3.86
C ARG A 545 -15.24 -36.60 -3.15
N GLY A 546 -15.05 -36.19 -1.90
CA GLY A 546 -16.03 -35.32 -1.26
C GLY A 546 -15.52 -34.54 -0.07
N PHE A 547 -16.20 -33.43 0.18
CA PHE A 547 -15.91 -32.46 1.23
C PHE A 547 -17.15 -31.64 1.55
N ASP A 548 -17.19 -31.07 2.75
CA ASP A 548 -18.25 -30.16 3.16
C ASP A 548 -17.88 -28.71 2.81
N ILE A 549 -18.88 -27.94 2.41
CA ILE A 549 -18.78 -26.51 2.17
C ILE A 549 -19.73 -25.74 3.07
N GLU A 550 -19.29 -24.57 3.53
CA GLU A 550 -20.03 -23.65 4.37
C GLU A 550 -20.02 -22.24 3.81
N SER A 551 -20.90 -21.38 4.32
CA SER A 551 -21.01 -19.97 3.90
C SER A 551 -21.18 -19.80 2.38
N ILE A 552 -22.02 -20.63 1.76
CA ILE A 552 -22.27 -20.58 0.32
C ILE A 552 -22.90 -19.22 -0.03
N ASN A 553 -22.25 -18.51 -0.94
CA ASN A 553 -22.78 -17.33 -1.60
C ASN A 553 -23.25 -17.69 -3.02
N TRP A 554 -24.54 -17.48 -3.30
CA TRP A 554 -25.12 -17.58 -4.64
C TRP A 554 -25.13 -16.20 -5.28
N ILE A 555 -24.45 -16.05 -6.42
CA ILE A 555 -24.28 -14.75 -7.09
C ILE A 555 -25.64 -14.16 -7.47
N SER A 556 -26.58 -14.99 -7.91
CA SER A 556 -27.96 -14.58 -8.24
C SER A 556 -28.74 -14.03 -7.03
N GLY A 557 -28.31 -14.34 -5.81
CA GLY A 557 -29.07 -14.12 -4.57
C GLY A 557 -30.06 -15.24 -4.24
N GLU A 558 -30.28 -16.19 -5.16
CA GLU A 558 -31.22 -17.30 -4.99
C GLU A 558 -30.49 -18.62 -5.06
N ALA A 559 -30.64 -19.44 -4.02
CA ALA A 559 -30.17 -20.82 -4.04
C ALA A 559 -31.01 -21.65 -5.03
N PRO A 560 -30.43 -22.69 -5.66
CA PRO A 560 -31.17 -23.66 -6.47
C PRO A 560 -32.37 -24.22 -5.71
N ARG A 561 -33.42 -24.66 -6.41
CA ARG A 561 -34.61 -25.27 -5.78
C ARG A 561 -34.39 -26.71 -5.38
N ASP A 562 -33.64 -27.46 -6.17
CA ASP A 562 -33.31 -28.85 -5.87
C ASP A 562 -32.32 -28.92 -4.71
N GLU A 563 -32.42 -29.96 -3.89
CA GLU A 563 -31.46 -30.21 -2.80
C GLU A 563 -30.14 -30.76 -3.35
N GLU A 564 -30.21 -31.49 -4.46
CA GLU A 564 -29.07 -32.07 -5.15
C GLU A 564 -28.86 -31.37 -6.49
N VAL A 565 -27.70 -30.75 -6.66
CA VAL A 565 -27.40 -29.94 -7.84
C VAL A 565 -26.10 -30.43 -8.47
N ARG A 566 -26.16 -30.80 -9.75
CA ARG A 566 -24.95 -31.15 -10.52
C ARG A 566 -24.28 -29.87 -10.99
N LEU A 567 -23.02 -29.70 -10.60
CA LEU A 567 -22.24 -28.51 -10.89
C LEU A 567 -20.81 -28.91 -11.28
N ARG A 568 -20.10 -27.99 -11.90
CA ARG A 568 -18.64 -28.06 -11.99
C ARG A 568 -18.05 -27.28 -10.83
N ILE A 569 -16.99 -27.80 -10.22
CA ILE A 569 -16.47 -27.36 -8.94
C ILE A 569 -14.96 -27.15 -9.07
N LYS A 570 -14.51 -25.98 -8.63
CA LYS A 570 -13.10 -25.57 -8.65
C LYS A 570 -12.66 -25.24 -7.23
N THR A 571 -11.73 -26.01 -6.71
CA THR A 571 -11.26 -26.01 -5.31
C THR A 571 -10.05 -25.10 -5.09
N ARG A 572 -9.44 -24.62 -6.18
CA ARG A 572 -8.29 -23.70 -6.19
C ARG A 572 -8.15 -23.01 -7.54
N HIS A 573 -7.44 -21.89 -7.58
CA HIS A 573 -7.11 -21.22 -8.84
C HIS A 573 -6.15 -22.08 -9.69
N GLY A 574 -6.43 -22.16 -10.99
CA GLY A 574 -5.73 -23.00 -11.96
C GLY A 574 -6.70 -23.56 -13.02
N PRO A 575 -6.23 -24.43 -13.94
CA PRO A 575 -7.06 -24.98 -15.01
C PRO A 575 -7.96 -26.16 -14.57
N GLY A 576 -7.71 -26.74 -13.39
CA GLY A 576 -8.46 -27.90 -12.88
C GLY A 576 -9.89 -27.54 -12.50
N ILE A 577 -10.85 -28.30 -13.01
CA ILE A 577 -12.26 -28.23 -12.64
C ILE A 577 -12.84 -29.64 -12.68
N HIS A 578 -13.72 -29.95 -11.73
CA HIS A 578 -14.30 -31.29 -11.58
C HIS A 578 -15.81 -31.20 -11.67
N ASN A 579 -16.45 -32.11 -12.40
CA ASN A 579 -17.89 -32.32 -12.23
C ASN A 579 -18.15 -32.92 -10.84
N GLY A 580 -19.26 -32.53 -10.23
CA GLY A 580 -19.67 -33.07 -8.94
C GLY A 580 -21.15 -32.79 -8.63
N LEU A 581 -21.60 -33.42 -7.55
CA LEU A 581 -22.92 -33.25 -6.97
C LEU A 581 -22.78 -32.44 -5.68
N LEU A 582 -23.54 -31.35 -5.56
CA LEU A 582 -23.70 -30.60 -4.32
C LEU A 582 -25.05 -30.97 -3.70
N THR A 583 -25.02 -31.58 -2.51
CA THR A 583 -26.19 -31.85 -1.69
C THR A 583 -26.31 -30.76 -0.62
N LEU A 584 -27.33 -29.92 -0.71
CA LEU A 584 -27.53 -28.76 0.16
C LEU A 584 -28.14 -29.17 1.51
N SER A 585 -27.62 -28.58 2.58
CA SER A 585 -28.19 -28.68 3.92
C SER A 585 -29.44 -27.79 4.05
N PRO A 586 -30.29 -28.02 5.07
CA PRO A 586 -31.37 -27.09 5.42
C PRO A 586 -30.86 -25.65 5.54
N GLY A 587 -31.53 -24.71 4.88
CA GLY A 587 -31.10 -23.31 4.80
C GLY A 587 -30.18 -22.98 3.61
N ARG A 588 -29.65 -23.98 2.87
CA ARG A 588 -28.93 -23.83 1.58
C ARG A 588 -27.68 -22.92 1.61
N LEU A 589 -27.13 -22.68 2.80
CA LEU A 589 -25.88 -21.94 3.03
C LEU A 589 -24.69 -22.87 3.30
N SER A 590 -24.93 -24.18 3.38
CA SER A 590 -23.91 -25.21 3.51
C SER A 590 -24.36 -26.47 2.79
N GLY A 591 -23.45 -27.41 2.58
CA GLY A 591 -23.76 -28.67 1.93
C GLY A 591 -22.55 -29.57 1.78
N ARG A 592 -22.78 -30.75 1.22
CA ARG A 592 -21.74 -31.73 0.92
C ARG A 592 -21.50 -31.82 -0.58
N VAL A 593 -20.24 -31.68 -0.98
CA VAL A 593 -19.78 -31.85 -2.34
C VAL A 593 -19.30 -33.29 -2.54
N SER A 594 -19.71 -33.91 -3.65
CA SER A 594 -19.21 -35.18 -4.15
C SER A 594 -18.70 -35.03 -5.59
N LEU A 595 -17.39 -35.00 -5.79
CA LEU A 595 -16.70 -34.95 -7.08
C LEU A 595 -16.77 -36.31 -7.80
N GLU A 596 -17.00 -36.27 -9.12
CA GLU A 596 -16.85 -37.45 -10.00
C GLU A 596 -15.37 -37.84 -10.14
N GLY A 597 -14.51 -36.82 -10.18
CA GLY A 597 -13.06 -36.96 -10.13
C GLY A 597 -12.54 -37.11 -8.70
N ARG A 598 -11.23 -37.09 -8.57
CA ARG A 598 -10.58 -37.01 -7.27
C ARG A 598 -9.64 -35.81 -7.24
N ASP A 599 -9.63 -35.07 -6.14
CA ASP A 599 -8.77 -33.89 -5.97
C ASP A 599 -8.02 -33.93 -4.64
N SER A 600 -6.80 -33.42 -4.61
CA SER A 600 -5.89 -33.48 -3.46
C SER A 600 -5.67 -32.10 -2.84
N GLY A 601 -5.25 -32.08 -1.57
CA GLY A 601 -4.91 -30.84 -0.87
C GLY A 601 -6.09 -29.91 -0.64
N LEU A 602 -7.31 -30.44 -0.56
CA LEU A 602 -8.46 -29.69 -0.06
C LEU A 602 -8.07 -29.17 1.32
N ALA A 603 -8.15 -27.86 1.56
CA ALA A 603 -7.72 -27.28 2.83
C ALA A 603 -8.88 -26.46 3.40
N PRO A 604 -9.22 -26.62 4.68
CA PRO A 604 -10.22 -25.77 5.32
C PRO A 604 -9.87 -24.29 5.19
N GLY A 605 -10.87 -23.44 5.05
CA GLY A 605 -10.69 -22.00 4.83
C GLY A 605 -10.37 -21.60 3.38
N GLN A 606 -9.97 -22.55 2.52
CA GLN A 606 -9.99 -22.34 1.07
C GLN A 606 -11.42 -22.38 0.55
N TRP A 607 -11.60 -22.04 -0.72
CA TRP A 607 -12.92 -21.88 -1.32
C TRP A 607 -13.16 -22.93 -2.42
N ALA A 608 -14.42 -23.31 -2.59
CA ALA A 608 -14.90 -24.05 -3.73
C ALA A 608 -15.83 -23.14 -4.55
N ALA A 609 -15.39 -22.76 -5.75
CA ALA A 609 -16.22 -22.04 -6.71
C ALA A 609 -17.11 -23.02 -7.47
N LEU A 610 -18.37 -22.64 -7.63
CA LEU A 610 -19.47 -23.44 -8.17
C LEU A 610 -19.85 -22.91 -9.55
N TYR A 611 -20.00 -23.82 -10.52
CA TYR A 611 -20.28 -23.46 -11.91
C TYR A 611 -21.41 -24.30 -12.51
N ASP A 612 -22.32 -23.63 -13.20
CA ASP A 612 -23.29 -24.26 -14.10
C ASP A 612 -22.88 -23.96 -15.55
N GLY A 613 -22.45 -25.00 -16.28
CA GLY A 613 -21.73 -24.79 -17.54
C GLY A 613 -20.54 -23.83 -17.32
N GLU A 614 -20.43 -22.79 -18.14
CA GLU A 614 -19.38 -21.76 -18.03
C GLU A 614 -19.71 -20.61 -17.06
N GLU A 615 -20.90 -20.60 -16.47
CA GLU A 615 -21.30 -19.59 -15.50
C GLU A 615 -20.84 -19.96 -14.11
N CYS A 616 -20.16 -19.04 -13.43
CA CYS A 616 -19.93 -19.10 -11.99
C CYS A 616 -21.22 -18.67 -11.30
N VAL A 617 -21.86 -19.61 -10.61
CA VAL A 617 -23.13 -19.38 -9.90
C VAL A 617 -22.92 -18.99 -8.44
N GLY A 618 -21.69 -19.16 -7.92
CA GLY A 618 -21.39 -18.91 -6.52
C GLY A 618 -20.12 -19.58 -6.03
N GLY A 619 -19.94 -19.57 -4.72
CA GLY A 619 -18.87 -20.30 -4.05
C GLY A 619 -19.08 -20.38 -2.56
N GLY A 620 -18.43 -21.33 -1.92
CA GLY A 620 -18.43 -21.50 -0.46
C GLY A 620 -17.05 -21.84 0.07
N MET A 621 -16.88 -21.71 1.37
CA MET A 621 -15.65 -22.07 2.07
C MET A 621 -15.63 -23.57 2.35
N ILE A 622 -14.49 -24.22 2.19
CA ILE A 622 -14.30 -25.63 2.54
C ILE A 622 -14.24 -25.73 4.08
N ALA A 623 -15.11 -26.56 4.66
CA ALA A 623 -15.30 -26.67 6.11
C ALA A 623 -14.30 -27.62 6.78
N ASP A 624 -14.06 -27.42 8.08
CA ASP A 624 -13.18 -28.25 8.92
C ASP A 624 -13.69 -29.69 9.09
N SER A 625 -15.02 -29.90 9.13
CA SER A 625 -15.65 -31.23 9.29
C SER A 625 -15.21 -32.26 8.25
N THR A 626 -14.66 -31.78 7.13
CA THR A 626 -14.10 -32.58 6.07
C THR A 626 -12.85 -33.36 6.51
N PHE A 627 -12.09 -32.90 7.51
CA PHE A 627 -10.77 -33.44 7.84
C PHE A 627 -10.81 -34.17 9.17
N LEU A 628 -10.23 -35.39 9.18
CA LEU A 628 -10.17 -36.27 10.34
C LEU A 628 -9.57 -35.54 11.55
N THR A 629 -10.43 -35.08 12.47
CA THR A 629 -10.10 -35.07 13.90
C THR A 629 -10.10 -36.53 14.33
N LYS A 630 -8.97 -37.04 14.82
CA LYS A 630 -8.92 -38.40 15.38
C LYS A 630 -10.04 -38.47 16.42
N ALA A 631 -11.03 -39.33 16.15
CA ALA A 631 -12.18 -39.54 17.02
C ALA A 631 -11.68 -39.73 18.45
N GLU A 632 -12.35 -39.08 19.39
CA GLU A 632 -12.23 -39.37 20.81
C GLU A 632 -12.31 -40.89 20.99
N GLU A 633 -11.39 -41.44 21.79
CA GLU A 633 -11.43 -42.83 22.20
C GLU A 633 -12.74 -43.05 22.96
N GLY A 634 -13.77 -43.47 22.23
CA GLY A 634 -15.04 -43.91 22.80
C GLY A 634 -14.87 -45.31 23.36
N GLU A 635 -14.92 -45.41 24.68
CA GLU A 635 -15.21 -46.64 25.39
C GLU A 635 -16.56 -47.20 24.94
N GLY A 636 -16.58 -48.45 24.45
CA GLY A 636 -17.76 -49.33 24.43
C GLY A 636 -18.73 -49.18 23.24
N GLU A 637 -18.66 -50.10 22.28
CA GLU A 637 -19.62 -51.20 22.07
C GLU A 637 -19.35 -51.87 20.71
N GLU A 638 -19.30 -53.20 20.72
CA GLU A 638 -19.15 -54.04 19.53
C GLU A 638 -20.33 -53.83 18.56
N GLY A 639 -20.04 -53.54 17.28
CA GLY A 639 -21.06 -53.46 16.24
C GLY A 639 -20.52 -53.07 14.87
N ASP A 640 -20.10 -54.07 14.09
CA ASP A 640 -20.00 -54.12 12.62
C ASP A 640 -19.34 -52.94 11.86
N LEU A 641 -18.01 -52.93 11.85
CA LEU A 641 -17.21 -52.39 10.75
C LEU A 641 -17.03 -53.49 9.68
N ALA A 642 -17.96 -53.57 8.73
CA ALA A 642 -17.79 -54.36 7.52
C ALA A 642 -16.75 -53.68 6.61
N VAL A 643 -15.48 -53.99 6.85
CA VAL A 643 -14.38 -53.70 5.91
C VAL A 643 -14.49 -54.71 4.76
N ALA A 644 -14.94 -54.24 3.60
CA ALA A 644 -14.85 -55.01 2.37
C ALA A 644 -13.38 -55.09 1.92
N PHE A 645 -12.67 -56.12 2.40
CA PHE A 645 -11.45 -56.60 1.76
C PHE A 645 -11.85 -57.32 0.46
N GLY A 646 -11.58 -56.68 -0.68
CA GLY A 646 -11.53 -57.37 -1.95
C GLY A 646 -10.20 -58.11 -2.06
N GLU A 647 -10.22 -59.42 -1.82
CA GLU A 647 -9.24 -60.33 -2.40
C GLU A 647 -9.40 -60.31 -3.92
N ASP A 648 -8.33 -59.98 -4.66
CA ASP A 648 -7.99 -60.71 -5.88
C ASP A 648 -6.57 -60.36 -6.39
N ARG A 649 -5.71 -61.39 -6.27
CA ARG A 649 -4.44 -61.73 -6.96
C ARG A 649 -3.18 -60.87 -6.79
#